data_AF-A0A1J9PL09-F1
#
_entry.id   AF-A0A1J9PL09-F1
#
_cell.length_a   1.000
_cell.length_b   1.000
_cell.length_c   1.000
_cell.angle_alpha   90.00
_cell.angle_beta   90.00
_cell.angle_gamma   90.00
#
_symmetry.space_group_name_H-M   'P 1'
#
loop_
_entity.id
_entity.type
_entity.pdbx_description
1 polymer ?
#
loop_
_entity_poly.entity_id
_entity_poly.type
_entity_poly.pdbx_seq_one_letter_code
_entity_poly.pdbx_strand_id
1 'polypeptide(L)'
;MKYKYLGDTRQPFAAVKRAPGNAAPLSSSSGRKPQGWLWPALPFRKMRKVYHSRRVSDETELIHSERTDASRESSTARLNPIYSEVKTAYDGPQNPNEPEVTTTKTQNQRTWIRGAILCAYIASFVLLFNVIVTLIAVIRAYGRYGSLKFIYAPIYEGKCSVSSNWNTALHFLINCIGAATLATSSYCMQCLGSPSRADTDRAHNQGKWLEIGTASISNFRFVGYKRLSLWLVLLLTSLPIHTIYNSVVFTSTAIHQYKVLIAPNVGDVSLAASECVRSALSLTEPDFLQSMPQDSLERLSPKECIDTFAVNYLPGRGTLMLLTNELDHDNITVWDAGTGSGPRTSMKKGRKDYDWLCRGEQTLDECNGNQIDPENWKVTASSLEDKTLNITAPSSQGTLNFNNDTFAKVSPCSGERPTAPESFCRDMETFYRYISDHQDIDDVLHFLREAENWANSSWADAITVQEISKCAYPGENGHGKKETFKIEGCLSEILPESCQLMFSFPIAITVLVLNFLNIACIFMAARDTRVDVLLTIGDAISSFLSRPDPNSRGRCLSSKSNVYTRAFISSSETRYSQVNIPQRLPRFKRWFNAVNSFHWYITVALYFASLAGSIYLHRIAFSSLKSEYEGGSLPGLSTYSSQPTSVTSVSSVKSSTSRDSMSLMLLANTPQLVVSISYFLYNKVVTSMLLAAEYNNYALHRRYLRVTKPQGKQRSELYISLPFKYGLPLIGLFAVLHWLTSQSLFFVQEIPFFANGRLADNFIVSSLGFSSIPMIIAVAFGSLMLIAIFGLSLKRFDSRMPLAANCSAGISAACHPPENDKDAAFEPVMWGEVVMNTSQELERLSTGGGDDETRSTLSRSSTATIDRGSKPASVRVSNAIAVLSSESTGVAHCSFTSHEVVTPSPRQLYS
;
A
#
# COMPACT_ATOMS: atom_id res chain seq x y z
N MET A 1 26.67 10.41 -30.45
CA MET A 1 27.13 9.50 -31.53
C MET A 1 26.25 8.25 -31.60
N LYS A 2 26.37 7.41 -32.64
CA LYS A 2 25.76 6.06 -32.70
C LYS A 2 26.75 5.03 -32.18
N TYR A 3 26.54 4.48 -30.98
CA TYR A 3 27.35 3.37 -30.48
C TYR A 3 27.01 2.08 -31.23
N LYS A 4 28.05 1.37 -31.67
CA LYS A 4 27.98 0.20 -32.55
C LYS A 4 28.40 -1.04 -31.75
N TYR A 5 27.42 -1.82 -31.29
CA TYR A 5 27.69 -3.04 -30.51
C TYR A 5 28.54 -4.04 -31.30
N LEU A 6 29.55 -4.61 -30.65
CA LEU A 6 30.52 -5.54 -31.23
C LEU A 6 30.35 -6.96 -30.64
N GLY A 7 30.15 -7.94 -31.53
CA GLY A 7 30.54 -9.35 -31.39
C GLY A 7 30.11 -10.15 -30.15
N ASP A 8 28.96 -10.84 -30.20
CA ASP A 8 28.62 -11.97 -29.31
C ASP A 8 29.36 -13.25 -29.74
N THR A 9 30.62 -13.44 -29.32
CA THR A 9 31.41 -14.66 -29.62
C THR A 9 31.15 -15.77 -28.62
N ARG A 10 30.13 -16.58 -28.88
CA ARG A 10 29.80 -17.78 -28.09
C ARG A 10 30.77 -18.93 -28.40
N GLN A 11 31.33 -19.53 -27.35
CA GLN A 11 31.68 -20.96 -27.36
C GLN A 11 31.05 -21.65 -26.13
N PRO A 12 30.40 -22.81 -26.30
CA PRO A 12 29.82 -23.56 -25.19
C PRO A 12 30.85 -24.51 -24.58
N PHE A 13 30.93 -24.57 -23.26
CA PHE A 13 31.55 -25.70 -22.55
C PHE A 13 30.54 -26.44 -21.67
N ALA A 14 30.64 -27.76 -21.68
CA ALA A 14 29.59 -28.66 -21.21
C ALA A 14 29.60 -28.86 -19.68
N ALA A 15 28.42 -29.18 -19.14
CA ALA A 15 28.27 -29.50 -17.72
C ALA A 15 28.86 -30.86 -17.37
N VAL A 16 29.61 -30.94 -16.26
CA VAL A 16 30.04 -32.20 -15.64
C VAL A 16 29.56 -32.23 -14.19
N LYS A 17 28.84 -33.29 -13.80
CA LYS A 17 28.42 -33.52 -12.41
C LYS A 17 29.57 -34.09 -11.59
N ARG A 18 29.70 -33.69 -10.32
CA ARG A 18 29.99 -34.59 -9.18
C ARG A 18 29.79 -33.91 -7.83
N ALA A 19 29.15 -34.63 -6.90
CA ALA A 19 29.40 -34.53 -5.47
C ALA A 19 30.40 -35.65 -5.08
N PRO A 20 31.15 -35.51 -3.99
CA PRO A 20 30.69 -35.84 -2.63
C PRO A 20 30.81 -34.63 -1.67
N GLY A 21 30.50 -34.69 -0.37
CA GLY A 21 30.01 -35.80 0.46
C GLY A 21 30.88 -36.04 1.70
N ASN A 22 30.36 -35.66 2.87
CA ASN A 22 30.86 -35.91 4.24
C ASN A 22 32.25 -35.37 4.64
N ALA A 23 32.25 -34.42 5.60
CA ALA A 23 32.94 -34.58 6.89
C ALA A 23 32.54 -33.44 7.85
N ALA A 24 32.48 -33.75 9.14
CA ALA A 24 32.48 -32.78 10.23
C ALA A 24 33.51 -33.23 11.28
N PRO A 25 34.02 -32.30 12.11
CA PRO A 25 34.23 -32.63 13.52
C PRO A 25 33.63 -31.59 14.47
N LEU A 26 33.36 -32.01 15.70
CA LEU A 26 32.97 -31.14 16.81
C LEU A 26 34.21 -30.70 17.60
N SER A 27 34.18 -29.50 18.20
CA SER A 27 34.28 -29.39 19.67
C SER A 27 33.96 -27.98 20.20
N SER A 28 33.48 -27.95 21.45
CA SER A 28 33.58 -26.94 22.54
C SER A 28 34.15 -25.52 22.32
N SER A 29 33.81 -24.50 23.14
CA SER A 29 32.64 -24.24 24.01
C SER A 29 32.84 -22.90 24.75
N SER A 30 31.88 -22.00 24.73
CA SER A 30 31.67 -21.01 25.81
C SER A 30 30.23 -20.47 25.74
N GLY A 31 29.61 -20.25 26.90
CA GLY A 31 28.20 -19.84 26.97
C GLY A 31 28.00 -18.59 27.81
N ARG A 32 27.11 -17.69 27.36
CA ARG A 32 26.40 -16.71 28.18
C ARG A 32 25.14 -16.20 27.45
N LYS A 33 23.98 -16.47 28.03
CA LYS A 33 22.73 -15.69 27.89
C LYS A 33 22.30 -15.33 29.31
N PRO A 34 21.84 -14.09 29.55
CA PRO A 34 20.41 -13.77 29.44
C PRO A 34 20.21 -12.46 28.61
N GLN A 35 19.03 -11.86 28.40
CA GLN A 35 17.72 -11.98 29.04
C GLN A 35 16.58 -12.08 28.00
N GLY A 36 15.42 -12.61 28.39
CA GLY A 36 14.23 -12.71 27.54
C GLY A 36 13.25 -11.55 27.76
N TRP A 37 12.68 -11.02 26.67
CA TRP A 37 11.64 -10.00 26.74
C TRP A 37 10.24 -10.61 26.96
N LEU A 38 9.46 -10.02 27.87
CA LEU A 38 8.12 -10.49 28.23
C LEU A 38 7.10 -10.13 27.14
N TRP A 39 6.20 -11.07 26.84
CA TRP A 39 4.94 -10.79 26.15
C TRP A 39 3.80 -10.71 27.18
N PRO A 40 2.97 -9.65 27.20
CA PRO A 40 1.82 -9.57 28.08
C PRO A 40 0.68 -10.49 27.60
N ALA A 41 0.14 -11.32 28.49
CA ALA A 41 -0.91 -12.28 28.15
C ALA A 41 -2.31 -11.64 28.11
N LEU A 42 -3.16 -12.09 27.16
CA LEU A 42 -4.60 -11.78 27.12
C LEU A 42 -5.44 -12.91 27.74
N PRO A 43 -6.45 -12.61 28.57
CA PRO A 43 -7.16 -13.63 29.34
C PRO A 43 -8.28 -14.34 28.55
N PHE A 44 -7.99 -15.52 28.00
CA PHE A 44 -9.02 -16.40 27.44
C PHE A 44 -9.79 -17.16 28.54
N ARG A 45 -11.09 -16.86 28.67
CA ARG A 45 -11.99 -17.47 29.66
C ARG A 45 -12.40 -18.88 29.22
N LYS A 46 -11.90 -19.92 29.92
CA LYS A 46 -12.22 -21.34 29.66
C LYS A 46 -13.75 -21.60 29.66
N MET A 47 -14.23 -22.32 28.65
CA MET A 47 -15.44 -23.16 28.79
C MET A 47 -15.03 -24.63 28.91
N ARG A 48 -15.70 -25.39 29.78
CA ARG A 48 -15.56 -26.85 29.86
C ARG A 48 -16.15 -27.48 28.60
N LYS A 49 -15.41 -28.38 27.94
CA LYS A 49 -16.00 -29.50 27.20
C LYS A 49 -16.07 -30.70 28.13
N VAL A 50 -17.22 -31.38 28.17
CA VAL A 50 -17.37 -32.68 28.84
C VAL A 50 -17.10 -33.78 27.80
N TYR A 51 -16.37 -34.81 28.21
CA TYR A 51 -16.08 -35.98 27.39
C TYR A 51 -17.20 -37.01 27.48
N HIS A 52 -17.52 -37.66 26.36
CA HIS A 52 -17.86 -39.08 26.35
C HIS A 52 -17.01 -39.78 25.29
N SER A 53 -16.83 -41.09 25.42
CA SER A 53 -15.75 -41.83 24.75
C SER A 53 -16.18 -43.26 24.42
N ARG A 54 -15.87 -43.71 23.21
CA ARG A 54 -15.32 -45.05 22.91
C ARG A 54 -14.82 -45.15 21.46
N ARG A 55 -13.59 -45.67 21.33
CA ARG A 55 -13.05 -46.70 20.41
C ARG A 55 -13.60 -46.77 18.96
N VAL A 56 -12.78 -46.79 17.88
CA VAL A 56 -11.65 -47.70 17.56
C VAL A 56 -12.17 -49.13 17.36
N SER A 57 -12.10 -49.78 16.19
CA SER A 57 -11.47 -49.43 14.88
C SER A 57 -12.29 -50.10 13.72
N ASP A 58 -11.87 -50.52 12.50
CA ASP A 58 -10.58 -50.85 11.84
C ASP A 58 -10.69 -50.70 10.28
N GLU A 59 -9.80 -51.38 9.53
CA GLU A 59 -9.62 -51.47 8.06
C GLU A 59 -10.80 -52.22 7.33
N THR A 60 -10.93 -52.36 5.99
CA THR A 60 -9.99 -52.31 4.83
C THR A 60 -10.71 -51.96 3.49
N GLU A 61 -9.93 -51.83 2.40
CA GLU A 61 -10.14 -52.02 0.93
C GLU A 61 -11.39 -52.80 0.37
N LEU A 62 -11.83 -52.79 -0.91
CA LEU A 62 -11.45 -52.15 -2.21
C LEU A 62 -12.59 -52.29 -3.29
N ILE A 63 -12.37 -51.74 -4.51
CA ILE A 63 -12.96 -52.10 -5.85
C ILE A 63 -14.47 -51.81 -6.19
N HIS A 64 -14.64 -50.78 -7.04
CA HIS A 64 -15.26 -50.71 -8.40
C HIS A 64 -16.44 -51.59 -8.94
N SER A 65 -17.07 -51.05 -10.01
CA SER A 65 -18.17 -51.55 -10.88
C SER A 65 -19.61 -51.29 -10.36
N GLU A 66 -20.53 -50.50 -10.96
CA GLU A 66 -20.90 -50.11 -12.34
C GLU A 66 -22.04 -50.98 -12.98
N ARG A 67 -22.89 -50.37 -13.84
CA ARG A 67 -24.20 -50.81 -14.41
C ARG A 67 -25.36 -50.84 -13.40
N THR A 68 -26.49 -50.13 -13.51
CA THR A 68 -27.40 -49.68 -14.60
C THR A 68 -28.34 -50.75 -15.18
N ASP A 69 -29.64 -50.38 -15.20
CA ASP A 69 -30.76 -50.89 -16.01
C ASP A 69 -31.28 -52.33 -15.73
N ALA A 70 -32.59 -52.64 -15.83
CA ALA A 70 -33.81 -51.81 -15.81
C ALA A 70 -35.07 -52.67 -15.55
N SER A 71 -36.17 -52.01 -15.13
CA SER A 71 -37.59 -52.41 -15.30
C SER A 71 -38.07 -53.85 -15.04
N ARG A 72 -39.00 -54.02 -14.08
CA ARG A 72 -40.40 -54.32 -14.43
C ARG A 72 -41.45 -54.16 -13.31
N GLU A 73 -42.66 -53.94 -13.80
CA GLU A 73 -44.03 -53.99 -13.25
C GLU A 73 -44.30 -55.05 -12.13
N SER A 74 -45.37 -55.02 -11.31
CA SER A 74 -46.36 -54.01 -10.87
C SER A 74 -47.41 -54.72 -9.98
N SER A 75 -47.74 -54.24 -8.76
CA SER A 75 -48.97 -54.63 -8.02
C SER A 75 -49.26 -53.76 -6.77
N THR A 76 -50.28 -52.91 -6.90
CA THR A 76 -51.16 -52.26 -5.91
C THR A 76 -51.10 -52.63 -4.40
N ALA A 77 -50.93 -51.61 -3.54
CA ALA A 77 -51.86 -51.27 -2.43
C ALA A 77 -51.56 -49.86 -1.84
N ARG A 78 -52.59 -49.12 -1.39
CA ARG A 78 -52.51 -47.70 -0.99
C ARG A 78 -52.17 -47.46 0.48
N LEU A 79 -51.47 -46.35 0.77
CA LEU A 79 -51.87 -45.34 1.76
C LEU A 79 -51.22 -43.98 1.44
N ASN A 80 -51.87 -42.87 1.81
CA ASN A 80 -51.67 -41.56 1.16
C ASN A 80 -50.69 -40.61 1.89
N PRO A 81 -49.93 -39.79 1.13
CA PRO A 81 -49.44 -38.49 1.58
C PRO A 81 -50.34 -37.35 1.06
N ILE A 82 -50.89 -36.52 1.95
CA ILE A 82 -51.61 -35.28 1.59
C ILE A 82 -50.71 -34.09 1.94
N TYR A 83 -50.24 -33.33 0.95
CA TYR A 83 -50.01 -31.86 0.98
C TYR A 83 -49.24 -31.37 -0.28
N SER A 84 -49.88 -31.29 -1.45
CA SER A 84 -49.25 -30.70 -2.64
C SER A 84 -50.21 -30.13 -3.71
N GLU A 85 -51.47 -29.82 -3.38
CA GLU A 85 -52.47 -29.48 -4.41
C GLU A 85 -53.47 -28.38 -4.01
N VAL A 86 -52.98 -27.14 -3.82
CA VAL A 86 -53.82 -25.92 -3.85
C VAL A 86 -53.05 -24.77 -4.50
N LYS A 87 -52.95 -24.75 -5.85
CA LYS A 87 -52.43 -23.56 -6.58
C LYS A 87 -52.88 -23.36 -8.03
N THR A 88 -54.06 -23.85 -8.42
CA THR A 88 -54.65 -23.60 -9.76
C THR A 88 -56.17 -23.53 -9.66
N ALA A 89 -56.71 -22.34 -9.34
CA ALA A 89 -58.15 -22.07 -9.32
C ALA A 89 -58.45 -20.56 -9.29
N TYR A 90 -58.04 -19.79 -10.31
CA TYR A 90 -58.59 -18.45 -10.65
C TYR A 90 -58.10 -17.97 -12.02
N ASP A 91 -58.32 -18.78 -13.07
CA ASP A 91 -58.27 -18.31 -14.46
C ASP A 91 -59.71 -18.22 -14.98
N GLY A 92 -60.17 -16.99 -15.23
CA GLY A 92 -61.47 -16.72 -15.86
C GLY A 92 -61.40 -16.80 -17.39
N PRO A 93 -62.54 -16.82 -18.10
CA PRO A 93 -62.54 -16.89 -19.56
C PRO A 93 -61.79 -15.73 -20.21
N GLN A 94 -60.86 -16.03 -21.10
CA GLN A 94 -60.09 -15.01 -21.82
C GLN A 94 -60.97 -14.30 -22.86
N ASN A 95 -60.97 -12.96 -22.82
CA ASN A 95 -61.61 -12.12 -23.82
C ASN A 95 -60.63 -11.86 -24.98
N PRO A 96 -60.95 -12.14 -26.27
CA PRO A 96 -59.94 -12.22 -27.34
C PRO A 96 -59.21 -10.92 -27.74
N ASN A 97 -59.51 -9.77 -27.13
CA ASN A 97 -59.11 -8.44 -27.61
C ASN A 97 -58.29 -7.64 -26.58
N GLU A 98 -57.07 -8.06 -26.26
CA GLU A 98 -56.09 -7.22 -25.55
C GLU A 98 -54.65 -7.46 -26.07
N PRO A 99 -53.85 -6.42 -26.39
CA PRO A 99 -52.58 -6.59 -27.10
C PRO A 99 -51.39 -6.97 -26.21
N GLU A 100 -50.58 -7.89 -26.73
CA GLU A 100 -49.29 -8.44 -26.26
C GLU A 100 -48.49 -7.63 -25.20
N VAL A 101 -48.78 -7.84 -23.91
CA VAL A 101 -48.06 -7.20 -22.77
C VAL A 101 -46.75 -7.94 -22.40
N THR A 102 -46.34 -8.94 -23.19
CA THR A 102 -45.29 -9.91 -22.79
C THR A 102 -43.87 -9.32 -22.85
N THR A 103 -43.57 -8.49 -23.85
CA THR A 103 -42.23 -7.94 -24.10
C THR A 103 -41.84 -6.81 -23.14
N THR A 104 -42.80 -6.01 -22.67
CA THR A 104 -42.56 -4.86 -21.77
C THR A 104 -42.22 -5.30 -20.33
N LYS A 105 -42.83 -6.39 -19.84
CA LYS A 105 -42.57 -6.94 -18.49
C LYS A 105 -41.10 -7.37 -18.31
N THR A 106 -40.48 -7.99 -19.31
CA THR A 106 -39.07 -8.40 -19.26
C THR A 106 -38.08 -7.23 -19.31
N GLN A 107 -38.44 -6.14 -19.99
CA GLN A 107 -37.59 -4.94 -20.09
C GLN A 107 -37.51 -4.18 -18.76
N ASN A 108 -38.64 -4.03 -18.06
CA ASN A 108 -38.73 -3.29 -16.79
C ASN A 108 -38.06 -3.98 -15.60
N GLN A 109 -37.81 -5.30 -15.65
CA GLN A 109 -37.14 -6.00 -14.55
C GLN A 109 -35.66 -5.61 -14.35
N ARG A 110 -34.98 -5.09 -15.39
CA ARG A 110 -33.50 -4.97 -15.45
C ARG A 110 -32.91 -3.65 -14.93
N THR A 111 -33.69 -2.80 -14.26
CA THR A 111 -33.29 -1.42 -13.91
C THR A 111 -32.07 -1.28 -12.99
N TRP A 112 -31.88 -2.14 -11.98
CA TRP A 112 -30.68 -2.09 -11.13
C TRP A 112 -29.38 -2.46 -11.87
N ILE A 113 -29.50 -3.25 -12.95
CA ILE A 113 -28.37 -3.69 -13.78
C ILE A 113 -27.70 -2.49 -14.47
N ARG A 114 -28.40 -1.35 -14.66
CA ARG A 114 -27.82 -0.11 -15.21
C ARG A 114 -26.64 0.42 -14.37
N GLY A 115 -26.72 0.33 -13.03
CA GLY A 115 -25.61 0.71 -12.15
C GLY A 115 -24.39 -0.21 -12.33
N ALA A 116 -24.62 -1.53 -12.37
CA ALA A 116 -23.56 -2.51 -12.61
C ALA A 116 -22.94 -2.40 -14.03
N ILE A 117 -23.74 -2.07 -15.04
CA ILE A 117 -23.28 -1.79 -16.41
C ILE A 117 -22.41 -0.52 -16.46
N LEU A 118 -22.78 0.55 -15.75
CA LEU A 118 -21.92 1.73 -15.64
C LEU A 118 -20.57 1.39 -15.00
N CYS A 119 -20.56 0.58 -13.94
CA CYS A 119 -19.34 0.06 -13.33
C CYS A 119 -18.53 -0.82 -14.30
N ALA A 120 -19.19 -1.64 -15.12
CA ALA A 120 -18.53 -2.45 -16.14
C ALA A 120 -17.89 -1.60 -17.25
N TYR A 121 -18.54 -0.51 -17.70
CA TYR A 121 -17.95 0.42 -18.66
C TYR A 121 -16.74 1.15 -18.09
N ILE A 122 -16.81 1.66 -16.86
CA ILE A 122 -15.69 2.32 -16.18
C ILE A 122 -14.51 1.35 -16.03
N ALA A 123 -14.76 0.13 -15.55
CA ALA A 123 -13.70 -0.88 -15.41
C ALA A 123 -13.11 -1.30 -16.77
N SER A 124 -13.94 -1.43 -17.82
CA SER A 124 -13.48 -1.75 -19.18
C SER A 124 -12.61 -0.63 -19.77
N PHE A 125 -12.94 0.64 -19.52
CA PHE A 125 -12.10 1.78 -19.87
C PHE A 125 -10.76 1.74 -19.13
N VAL A 126 -10.76 1.43 -17.83
CA VAL A 126 -9.54 1.25 -17.03
C VAL A 126 -8.66 0.11 -17.56
N LEU A 127 -9.25 -1.03 -17.96
CA LEU A 127 -8.48 -2.11 -18.59
C LEU A 127 -7.90 -1.67 -19.93
N LEU A 128 -8.70 -1.05 -20.80
CA LEU A 128 -8.25 -0.55 -22.12
C LEU A 128 -7.10 0.45 -21.97
N PHE A 129 -7.21 1.40 -21.05
CA PHE A 129 -6.15 2.36 -20.76
C PHE A 129 -4.86 1.66 -20.31
N ASN A 130 -4.95 0.68 -19.42
CA ASN A 130 -3.78 -0.10 -18.98
C ASN A 130 -3.15 -0.92 -20.11
N VAL A 131 -3.95 -1.50 -21.01
CA VAL A 131 -3.45 -2.20 -22.20
C VAL A 131 -2.68 -1.23 -23.11
N ILE A 132 -3.23 -0.04 -23.36
CA ILE A 132 -2.60 1.00 -24.19
C ILE A 132 -1.27 1.47 -23.57
N VAL A 133 -1.24 1.81 -22.28
CA VAL A 133 -0.01 2.24 -21.58
C VAL A 133 1.04 1.13 -21.57
N THR A 134 0.64 -0.12 -21.29
CA THR A 134 1.55 -1.28 -21.30
C THR A 134 2.12 -1.52 -22.70
N LEU A 135 1.30 -1.41 -23.75
CA LEU A 135 1.73 -1.56 -25.14
C LEU A 135 2.72 -0.45 -25.56
N ILE A 136 2.46 0.81 -25.18
CA ILE A 136 3.38 1.93 -25.42
C ILE A 136 4.72 1.71 -24.68
N ALA A 137 4.68 1.21 -23.45
CA ALA A 137 5.88 0.87 -22.68
C ALA A 137 6.70 -0.26 -23.34
N VAL A 138 6.05 -1.36 -23.78
CA VAL A 138 6.70 -2.45 -24.52
C VAL A 138 7.33 -1.94 -25.82
N ILE A 139 6.61 -1.16 -26.62
CA ILE A 139 7.09 -0.60 -27.89
C ILE A 139 8.31 0.30 -27.67
N ARG A 140 8.32 1.14 -26.63
CA ARG A 140 9.48 2.01 -26.31
C ARG A 140 10.67 1.22 -25.77
N ALA A 141 10.45 0.30 -24.83
CA ALA A 141 11.52 -0.53 -24.28
C ALA A 141 12.23 -1.35 -25.37
N TYR A 142 11.47 -2.03 -26.23
CA TYR A 142 12.01 -2.81 -27.33
C TYR A 142 12.64 -1.92 -28.42
N GLY A 143 11.89 -0.94 -28.94
CA GLY A 143 12.27 -0.18 -30.12
C GLY A 143 13.35 0.89 -29.91
N ARG A 144 13.61 1.33 -28.66
CA ARG A 144 14.63 2.34 -28.35
C ARG A 144 15.82 1.79 -27.55
N TYR A 145 15.59 0.85 -26.64
CA TYR A 145 16.61 0.39 -25.69
C TYR A 145 17.06 -1.07 -25.91
N GLY A 146 16.38 -1.82 -26.79
CA GLY A 146 16.75 -3.20 -27.17
C GLY A 146 16.69 -4.24 -26.03
N SER A 147 16.29 -3.85 -24.83
CA SER A 147 16.50 -4.60 -23.60
C SER A 147 15.23 -5.29 -23.09
N LEU A 148 14.98 -6.51 -23.57
CA LEU A 148 13.95 -7.40 -23.02
C LEU A 148 14.40 -8.11 -21.73
N LYS A 149 14.92 -7.35 -20.75
CA LYS A 149 14.99 -7.83 -19.35
C LYS A 149 13.54 -7.92 -18.84
N PHE A 150 12.98 -9.13 -18.81
CA PHE A 150 11.55 -9.44 -18.58
C PHE A 150 10.94 -8.90 -17.26
N ILE A 151 11.74 -8.30 -16.38
CA ILE A 151 11.35 -7.83 -15.04
C ILE A 151 11.07 -6.33 -15.07
N TYR A 152 11.96 -5.53 -15.68
CA TYR A 152 11.80 -4.09 -15.84
C TYR A 152 12.67 -3.57 -16.99
N ALA A 153 12.24 -2.49 -17.65
CA ALA A 153 12.99 -1.82 -18.70
C ALA A 153 12.76 -0.30 -18.67
N PRO A 154 13.72 0.52 -19.13
CA PRO A 154 13.55 1.96 -19.26
C PRO A 154 12.53 2.31 -20.36
N ILE A 155 11.64 3.26 -20.07
CA ILE A 155 10.71 3.88 -21.03
C ILE A 155 11.05 5.35 -21.31
N TYR A 156 11.86 5.96 -20.45
CA TYR A 156 12.54 7.25 -20.63
C TYR A 156 13.94 7.16 -20.00
N GLU A 157 14.88 7.92 -20.55
CA GLU A 157 16.25 8.09 -20.07
C GLU A 157 16.68 9.53 -20.39
N GLY A 158 17.31 10.19 -19.42
CA GLY A 158 17.76 11.58 -19.53
C GLY A 158 17.56 12.35 -18.22
N LYS A 159 17.07 13.58 -18.32
CA LYS A 159 17.03 14.51 -17.19
C LYS A 159 16.20 13.99 -16.01
N CYS A 160 16.79 14.06 -14.81
CA CYS A 160 16.22 13.62 -13.55
C CYS A 160 14.95 14.40 -13.19
N SER A 161 14.93 15.70 -13.47
CA SER A 161 13.73 16.55 -13.34
C SER A 161 12.56 16.07 -14.22
N VAL A 162 12.84 15.64 -15.46
CA VAL A 162 11.82 15.11 -16.38
C VAL A 162 11.33 13.74 -15.94
N SER A 163 12.24 12.83 -15.57
CA SER A 163 11.90 11.49 -15.06
C SER A 163 11.04 11.58 -13.79
N SER A 164 11.44 12.41 -12.82
CA SER A 164 10.72 12.65 -11.56
C SER A 164 9.32 13.24 -11.80
N ASN A 165 9.20 14.30 -12.61
CA ASN A 165 7.90 14.91 -12.93
C ASN A 165 6.93 13.92 -13.59
N TRP A 166 7.41 13.08 -14.52
CA TRP A 166 6.59 12.01 -15.10
C TRP A 166 6.22 10.93 -14.09
N ASN A 167 7.13 10.53 -13.21
CA ASN A 167 6.85 9.55 -12.16
C ASN A 167 5.72 10.05 -11.22
N THR A 168 5.83 11.28 -10.71
CA THR A 168 4.82 11.92 -9.85
C THR A 168 3.46 12.05 -10.53
N ALA A 169 3.43 12.42 -11.82
CA ALA A 169 2.20 12.53 -12.61
C ALA A 169 1.56 11.16 -12.90
N LEU A 170 2.37 10.13 -13.20
CA LEU A 170 1.90 8.78 -13.43
C LEU A 170 1.38 8.15 -12.13
N HIS A 171 2.03 8.37 -10.98
CA HIS A 171 1.49 7.98 -9.67
C HIS A 171 0.14 8.64 -9.40
N PHE A 172 -0.03 9.95 -9.66
CA PHE A 172 -1.34 10.61 -9.50
C PHE A 172 -2.42 9.91 -10.33
N LEU A 173 -2.16 9.69 -11.63
CA LEU A 173 -3.09 9.02 -12.54
C LEU A 173 -3.41 7.57 -12.13
N ILE A 174 -2.40 6.81 -11.73
CA ILE A 174 -2.51 5.43 -11.19
C ILE A 174 -3.42 5.39 -9.96
N ASN A 175 -3.26 6.33 -9.02
CA ASN A 175 -4.06 6.36 -7.80
C ASN A 175 -5.50 6.84 -8.06
N CYS A 176 -5.73 7.73 -9.03
CA CYS A 176 -7.08 8.07 -9.52
C CYS A 176 -7.78 6.87 -10.19
N ILE A 177 -7.08 6.12 -11.05
CA ILE A 177 -7.59 4.92 -11.73
C ILE A 177 -7.90 3.80 -10.72
N GLY A 178 -6.99 3.59 -9.75
CA GLY A 178 -7.20 2.69 -8.63
C GLY A 178 -8.47 3.05 -7.86
N ALA A 179 -8.62 4.31 -7.45
CA ALA A 179 -9.77 4.77 -6.67
C ALA A 179 -11.10 4.60 -7.41
N ALA A 180 -11.11 4.80 -8.74
CA ALA A 180 -12.27 4.49 -9.58
C ALA A 180 -12.61 2.98 -9.57
N THR A 181 -11.59 2.12 -9.70
CA THR A 181 -11.75 0.65 -9.64
C THR A 181 -12.22 0.18 -8.26
N LEU A 182 -11.71 0.77 -7.18
CA LEU A 182 -12.13 0.47 -5.81
C LEU A 182 -13.58 0.90 -5.57
N ALA A 183 -14.00 2.05 -6.11
CA ALA A 183 -15.37 2.54 -6.00
C ALA A 183 -16.39 1.70 -6.78
N THR A 184 -16.10 1.34 -8.04
CA THR A 184 -16.98 0.46 -8.83
C THR A 184 -17.10 -0.93 -8.21
N SER A 185 -16.00 -1.46 -7.68
CA SER A 185 -15.98 -2.74 -6.99
C SER A 185 -16.72 -2.70 -5.66
N SER A 186 -16.58 -1.61 -4.89
CA SER A 186 -17.35 -1.36 -3.66
C SER A 186 -18.85 -1.32 -3.93
N TYR A 187 -19.27 -0.70 -5.05
CA TYR A 187 -20.65 -0.68 -5.48
C TYR A 187 -21.19 -2.07 -5.87
N CYS A 188 -20.47 -2.83 -6.70
CA CYS A 188 -20.88 -4.19 -7.05
C CYS A 188 -20.88 -5.14 -5.82
N MET A 189 -19.95 -4.95 -4.90
CA MET A 189 -19.95 -5.62 -3.58
C MET A 189 -21.19 -5.27 -2.73
N GLN A 190 -21.67 -4.03 -2.75
CA GLN A 190 -22.91 -3.62 -2.08
C GLN A 190 -24.15 -4.27 -2.70
N CYS A 191 -24.20 -4.39 -4.03
CA CYS A 191 -25.28 -5.07 -4.75
C CYS A 191 -25.32 -6.58 -4.47
N LEU A 192 -24.15 -7.24 -4.45
CA LEU A 192 -24.01 -8.66 -4.11
C LEU A 192 -24.41 -8.94 -2.65
N GLY A 193 -24.10 -8.03 -1.72
CA GLY A 193 -24.39 -8.18 -0.29
C GLY A 193 -25.79 -7.73 0.15
N SER A 194 -26.51 -6.94 -0.65
CA SER A 194 -27.89 -6.53 -0.33
C SER A 194 -28.85 -7.72 -0.40
N PRO A 195 -29.80 -7.87 0.54
CA PRO A 195 -30.74 -8.99 0.53
C PRO A 195 -31.89 -8.78 -0.47
N SER A 196 -32.50 -9.88 -0.95
CA SER A 196 -33.85 -9.80 -1.52
C SER A 196 -34.91 -9.77 -0.42
N ARG A 197 -36.15 -9.42 -0.79
CA ARG A 197 -37.30 -9.52 0.11
C ARG A 197 -37.45 -10.94 0.68
N ALA A 198 -37.38 -11.96 -0.16
CA ALA A 198 -37.45 -13.37 0.26
C ALA A 198 -36.27 -13.83 1.15
N ASP A 199 -35.07 -13.27 0.96
CA ASP A 199 -33.94 -13.51 1.88
C ASP A 199 -34.21 -12.90 3.27
N THR A 200 -34.92 -11.76 3.28
CA THR A 200 -35.27 -11.00 4.48
C THR A 200 -36.40 -11.65 5.26
N ASP A 201 -37.49 -12.06 4.59
CA ASP A 201 -38.58 -12.82 5.23
C ASP A 201 -38.06 -14.14 5.84
N ARG A 202 -37.17 -14.85 5.13
CA ARG A 202 -36.49 -16.05 5.64
C ARG A 202 -35.60 -15.76 6.86
N ALA A 203 -35.01 -14.57 6.96
CA ALA A 203 -34.26 -14.17 8.15
C ALA A 203 -35.20 -13.84 9.32
N HIS A 204 -36.27 -13.10 9.08
CA HIS A 204 -37.24 -12.68 10.09
C HIS A 204 -37.96 -13.90 10.71
N ASN A 205 -38.37 -14.87 9.89
CA ASN A 205 -38.91 -16.17 10.32
C ASN A 205 -37.91 -16.99 11.19
N GLN A 206 -36.60 -16.74 11.08
CA GLN A 206 -35.56 -17.35 11.92
C GLN A 206 -35.09 -16.44 13.08
N GLY A 207 -35.83 -15.37 13.37
CA GLY A 207 -35.50 -14.41 14.41
C GLY A 207 -34.21 -13.63 14.18
N LYS A 208 -33.90 -13.32 12.91
CA LYS A 208 -32.70 -12.59 12.51
C LYS A 208 -33.06 -11.46 11.57
N TRP A 209 -32.25 -10.40 11.59
CA TRP A 209 -32.40 -9.23 10.75
C TRP A 209 -31.15 -9.06 9.88
N LEU A 210 -31.30 -8.38 8.74
CA LEU A 210 -30.26 -8.17 7.74
C LEU A 210 -29.94 -6.67 7.60
N GLU A 211 -28.72 -6.35 7.15
CA GLU A 211 -28.33 -4.96 6.88
C GLU A 211 -28.72 -4.54 5.46
N ILE A 212 -29.58 -3.53 5.35
CA ILE A 212 -30.09 -3.00 4.08
C ILE A 212 -29.27 -1.78 3.63
N GLY A 213 -28.98 -1.66 2.33
CA GLY A 213 -28.29 -0.51 1.75
C GLY A 213 -26.84 -0.29 2.20
N THR A 214 -26.22 -1.25 2.89
CA THR A 214 -24.79 -1.22 3.22
C THR A 214 -24.17 -2.57 2.93
N ALA A 215 -22.96 -2.62 2.38
CA ALA A 215 -22.20 -3.86 2.28
C ALA A 215 -22.04 -4.49 3.68
N SER A 216 -22.44 -5.75 3.84
CA SER A 216 -22.40 -6.45 5.12
C SER A 216 -22.19 -7.94 4.92
N ILE A 217 -21.12 -8.46 5.52
CA ILE A 217 -20.68 -9.86 5.31
C ILE A 217 -21.65 -10.86 5.97
N SER A 218 -22.32 -10.45 7.06
CA SER A 218 -23.32 -11.29 7.76
C SER A 218 -24.52 -11.64 6.88
N ASN A 219 -24.89 -10.78 5.91
CA ASN A 219 -26.00 -11.04 4.99
C ASN A 219 -25.77 -12.30 4.15
N PHE A 220 -24.52 -12.66 3.83
CA PHE A 220 -24.22 -13.80 2.95
C PHE A 220 -24.65 -15.16 3.49
N ARG A 221 -24.89 -15.29 4.80
CA ARG A 221 -25.53 -16.50 5.37
C ARG A 221 -26.95 -16.72 4.83
N PHE A 222 -27.64 -15.65 4.43
CA PHE A 222 -28.95 -15.71 3.79
C PHE A 222 -28.86 -15.51 2.28
N VAL A 223 -28.03 -14.58 1.80
CA VAL A 223 -27.88 -14.20 0.38
C VAL A 223 -27.11 -15.24 -0.45
N GLY A 224 -26.34 -16.14 0.20
CA GLY A 224 -25.81 -17.37 -0.40
C GLY A 224 -24.34 -17.30 -0.88
N TYR A 225 -23.66 -18.44 -0.76
CA TYR A 225 -22.20 -18.54 -0.91
C TYR A 225 -21.66 -18.22 -2.30
N LYS A 226 -22.43 -18.42 -3.38
CA LYS A 226 -22.00 -18.02 -4.74
C LYS A 226 -21.78 -16.49 -4.84
N ARG A 227 -22.60 -15.70 -4.15
CA ARG A 227 -22.46 -14.22 -4.11
C ARG A 227 -21.34 -13.79 -3.16
N LEU A 228 -21.10 -14.52 -2.07
CA LEU A 228 -19.92 -14.34 -1.21
C LEU A 228 -18.62 -14.59 -1.98
N SER A 229 -18.57 -15.61 -2.85
CA SER A 229 -17.41 -15.88 -3.70
C SER A 229 -17.12 -14.72 -4.66
N LEU A 230 -18.11 -14.23 -5.40
CA LEU A 230 -17.95 -13.03 -6.25
C LEU A 230 -17.54 -11.78 -5.44
N TRP A 231 -18.11 -11.59 -4.26
CA TRP A 231 -17.76 -10.49 -3.35
C TRP A 231 -16.30 -10.57 -2.87
N LEU A 232 -15.84 -11.78 -2.51
CA LEU A 232 -14.45 -12.03 -2.11
C LEU A 232 -13.48 -11.81 -3.27
N VAL A 233 -13.80 -12.24 -4.50
CA VAL A 233 -12.94 -11.99 -5.68
C VAL A 233 -12.88 -10.50 -6.00
N LEU A 234 -13.99 -9.75 -5.92
CA LEU A 234 -13.96 -8.28 -6.09
C LEU A 234 -13.08 -7.60 -5.02
N LEU A 235 -13.16 -8.04 -3.76
CA LEU A 235 -12.29 -7.50 -2.69
C LEU A 235 -10.81 -7.83 -2.92
N LEU A 236 -10.52 -9.11 -3.23
CA LEU A 236 -9.16 -9.63 -3.41
C LEU A 236 -8.52 -9.24 -4.75
N THR A 237 -9.28 -8.73 -5.72
CA THR A 237 -8.72 -8.08 -6.92
C THR A 237 -8.49 -6.58 -6.69
N SER A 238 -9.42 -5.90 -6.01
CA SER A 238 -9.35 -4.44 -5.83
C SER A 238 -8.27 -3.98 -4.84
N LEU A 239 -8.11 -4.69 -3.72
CA LEU A 239 -7.11 -4.31 -2.70
C LEU A 239 -5.67 -4.42 -3.23
N PRO A 240 -5.23 -5.53 -3.86
CA PRO A 240 -3.86 -5.63 -4.36
C PRO A 240 -3.57 -4.69 -5.51
N ILE A 241 -4.54 -4.30 -6.35
CA ILE A 241 -4.33 -3.26 -7.37
C ILE A 241 -3.79 -1.98 -6.70
N HIS A 242 -4.46 -1.46 -5.67
CA HIS A 242 -3.95 -0.27 -4.96
C HIS A 242 -2.57 -0.45 -4.31
N THR A 243 -2.21 -1.67 -3.92
CA THR A 243 -0.91 -1.98 -3.31
C THR A 243 0.21 -2.14 -4.34
N ILE A 244 -0.02 -2.77 -5.50
CA ILE A 244 1.07 -3.08 -6.45
C ILE A 244 1.19 -2.08 -7.59
N TYR A 245 0.10 -1.41 -7.97
CA TYR A 245 0.00 -0.67 -9.23
C TYR A 245 0.91 0.57 -9.29
N ASN A 246 1.20 1.20 -8.15
CA ASN A 246 2.24 2.25 -8.08
C ASN A 246 3.61 1.74 -8.54
N SER A 247 3.99 0.49 -8.21
CA SER A 247 5.26 -0.10 -8.61
C SER A 247 5.33 -0.58 -10.07
N VAL A 248 4.29 -0.31 -10.88
CA VAL A 248 4.39 -0.44 -12.35
C VAL A 248 5.40 0.56 -12.92
N VAL A 249 5.55 1.73 -12.28
CA VAL A 249 6.58 2.73 -12.62
C VAL A 249 7.45 3.06 -11.40
N PHE A 250 8.72 3.32 -11.64
CA PHE A 250 9.64 3.86 -10.64
C PHE A 250 10.80 4.57 -11.33
N THR A 251 11.49 5.46 -10.62
CA THR A 251 12.72 6.10 -11.09
C THR A 251 13.96 5.30 -10.67
N SER A 252 14.95 5.22 -11.55
CA SER A 252 16.30 4.76 -11.20
C SER A 252 17.35 5.78 -11.64
N THR A 253 18.37 5.96 -10.81
CA THR A 253 19.41 6.98 -10.99
C THR A 253 20.74 6.31 -11.30
N ALA A 254 21.37 6.67 -12.42
CA ALA A 254 22.77 6.33 -12.67
C ALA A 254 23.68 7.13 -11.73
N ILE A 255 24.62 6.45 -11.08
CA ILE A 255 25.63 7.07 -10.21
C ILE A 255 26.99 6.74 -10.79
N HIS A 256 27.71 7.75 -11.26
CA HIS A 256 29.06 7.56 -11.78
C HIS A 256 30.07 7.71 -10.65
N GLN A 257 30.98 6.75 -10.51
CA GLN A 257 32.18 6.93 -9.70
C GLN A 257 33.07 7.96 -10.39
N TYR A 258 33.46 9.01 -9.67
CA TYR A 258 34.42 10.00 -10.14
C TYR A 258 35.76 9.87 -9.43
N LYS A 259 36.84 10.24 -10.11
CA LYS A 259 38.17 10.42 -9.49
C LYS A 259 38.35 11.87 -9.06
N VAL A 260 39.09 12.06 -7.96
CA VAL A 260 39.46 13.37 -7.42
C VAL A 260 40.97 13.51 -7.50
N LEU A 261 41.43 14.49 -8.27
CA LEU A 261 42.84 14.81 -8.46
C LEU A 261 43.14 16.20 -7.88
N ILE A 262 44.38 16.46 -7.46
CA ILE A 262 44.86 17.81 -7.11
C ILE A 262 45.84 18.27 -8.20
N ALA A 263 45.67 19.52 -8.64
CA ALA A 263 46.36 20.13 -9.76
C ALA A 263 46.84 21.56 -9.41
N PRO A 264 47.92 22.05 -10.02
CA PRO A 264 48.28 23.46 -9.92
C PRO A 264 47.20 24.35 -10.55
N ASN A 265 46.98 25.54 -9.98
CA ASN A 265 45.96 26.52 -10.40
C ASN A 265 46.32 27.26 -11.70
N VAL A 266 46.75 26.53 -12.74
CA VAL A 266 47.06 27.05 -14.07
C VAL A 266 45.79 27.04 -14.93
N GLY A 267 45.62 28.08 -15.76
CA GLY A 267 44.41 28.25 -16.60
C GLY A 267 44.36 27.40 -17.87
N ASP A 268 45.25 26.42 -18.04
CA ASP A 268 45.46 25.73 -19.32
C ASP A 268 45.56 24.19 -19.15
N VAL A 269 45.13 23.43 -20.15
CA VAL A 269 44.80 21.99 -20.02
C VAL A 269 46.02 21.08 -20.31
N SER A 270 47.20 21.51 -19.87
CA SER A 270 48.47 20.79 -20.05
C SER A 270 48.56 19.48 -19.25
N LEU A 271 47.72 19.30 -18.22
CA LEU A 271 47.58 18.05 -17.45
C LEU A 271 47.31 16.81 -18.33
N ALA A 272 46.77 16.99 -19.55
CA ALA A 272 46.47 15.92 -20.48
C ALA A 272 47.70 15.13 -20.96
N ALA A 273 48.91 15.67 -20.80
CA ALA A 273 50.16 15.07 -21.27
C ALA A 273 50.72 13.96 -20.35
N SER A 274 50.33 13.91 -19.07
CA SER A 274 50.85 12.90 -18.13
C SER A 274 50.16 11.54 -18.33
N GLU A 275 50.93 10.51 -18.69
CA GLU A 275 50.41 9.14 -18.83
C GLU A 275 49.84 8.58 -17.52
N CYS A 276 50.34 9.04 -16.36
CA CYS A 276 49.76 8.66 -15.08
C CYS A 276 48.40 9.30 -14.82
N VAL A 277 48.16 10.55 -15.25
CA VAL A 277 46.80 11.16 -15.23
C VAL A 277 45.86 10.40 -16.16
N ARG A 278 46.32 10.05 -17.36
CA ARG A 278 45.54 9.31 -18.36
C ARG A 278 45.12 7.93 -17.85
N SER A 279 46.06 7.16 -17.28
CA SER A 279 45.78 5.86 -16.66
C SER A 279 44.92 5.99 -15.40
N ALA A 280 45.14 7.00 -14.57
CA ALA A 280 44.34 7.28 -13.37
C ALA A 280 42.86 7.52 -13.68
N LEU A 281 42.57 8.17 -14.81
CA LEU A 281 41.22 8.40 -15.33
C LEU A 281 40.69 7.21 -16.16
N SER A 282 41.45 6.10 -16.26
CA SER A 282 41.14 4.90 -17.05
C SER A 282 40.91 5.16 -18.54
N LEU A 283 41.59 6.16 -19.11
CA LEU A 283 41.42 6.60 -20.50
C LEU A 283 42.27 5.76 -21.45
N THR A 284 41.61 4.92 -22.26
CA THR A 284 42.28 3.98 -23.18
C THR A 284 42.61 4.53 -24.58
N GLU A 285 42.26 5.77 -24.89
CA GLU A 285 42.63 6.42 -26.16
C GLU A 285 43.52 7.66 -25.91
N PRO A 286 44.48 7.97 -26.80
CA PRO A 286 45.28 9.19 -26.72
C PRO A 286 44.44 10.47 -26.66
N ASP A 287 43.40 10.57 -27.49
CA ASP A 287 42.80 11.86 -27.82
C ASP A 287 41.71 12.33 -26.83
N PHE A 288 41.32 11.51 -25.83
CA PHE A 288 40.11 11.81 -25.05
C PHE A 288 40.17 13.15 -24.28
N LEU A 289 41.33 13.53 -23.73
CA LEU A 289 41.49 14.81 -23.03
C LEU A 289 41.65 16.01 -23.98
N GLN A 290 42.00 15.80 -25.26
CA GLN A 290 41.80 16.81 -26.31
C GLN A 290 40.34 16.86 -26.79
N SER A 291 39.54 15.82 -26.49
CA SER A 291 38.12 15.73 -26.84
C SER A 291 37.17 16.19 -25.73
N MET A 292 37.65 16.40 -24.49
CA MET A 292 36.91 17.14 -23.47
C MET A 292 36.70 18.58 -23.97
N PRO A 293 35.46 19.01 -24.25
CA PRO A 293 35.21 20.40 -24.60
C PRO A 293 35.56 21.29 -23.40
N GLN A 294 36.09 22.50 -23.63
CA GLN A 294 36.20 23.48 -22.55
C GLN A 294 34.81 23.76 -21.90
N ASP A 295 33.74 23.63 -22.70
CA ASP A 295 32.33 23.71 -22.25
C ASP A 295 31.89 22.60 -21.27
N SER A 296 32.69 21.53 -21.04
CA SER A 296 32.33 20.45 -20.09
C SER A 296 32.99 20.54 -18.72
N LEU A 297 33.87 21.53 -18.49
CA LEU A 297 34.53 21.75 -17.19
C LEU A 297 34.04 23.04 -16.55
N GLU A 298 33.29 22.95 -15.46
CA GLU A 298 32.82 24.12 -14.71
C GLU A 298 33.78 24.46 -13.58
N ARG A 299 34.25 25.71 -13.53
CA ARG A 299 35.06 26.21 -12.41
C ARG A 299 34.16 26.68 -11.28
N LEU A 300 34.27 26.03 -10.13
CA LEU A 300 33.53 26.34 -8.90
C LEU A 300 34.46 26.97 -7.86
N SER A 301 33.95 27.90 -7.05
CA SER A 301 34.65 28.36 -5.83
C SER A 301 34.78 27.22 -4.80
N PRO A 302 35.67 27.32 -3.79
CA PRO A 302 35.77 26.32 -2.72
C PRO A 302 34.42 25.99 -2.09
N LYS A 303 33.60 27.01 -1.80
CA LYS A 303 32.27 26.83 -1.23
C LYS A 303 31.31 26.10 -2.17
N GLU A 304 31.20 26.53 -3.43
CA GLU A 304 30.32 25.88 -4.40
C GLU A 304 30.77 24.43 -4.69
N CYS A 305 32.08 24.17 -4.60
CA CYS A 305 32.62 22.82 -4.68
C CYS A 305 32.17 21.95 -3.50
N ILE A 306 32.31 22.44 -2.26
CA ILE A 306 31.85 21.76 -1.04
C ILE A 306 30.33 21.54 -1.09
N ASP A 307 29.54 22.59 -1.36
CA ASP A 307 28.07 22.55 -1.46
C ASP A 307 27.58 21.59 -2.57
N THR A 308 28.35 21.39 -3.65
CA THR A 308 28.04 20.45 -4.74
C THR A 308 28.45 19.01 -4.42
N PHE A 309 29.64 18.80 -3.86
CA PHE A 309 30.25 17.47 -3.74
C PHE A 309 30.06 16.79 -2.37
N ALA A 310 29.63 17.51 -1.32
CA ALA A 310 29.33 16.95 0.01
C ALA A 310 28.00 16.17 0.07
N VAL A 311 27.66 15.43 -1.00
CA VAL A 311 26.47 14.59 -1.13
C VAL A 311 26.86 13.14 -1.39
N ASN A 312 26.13 12.19 -0.81
CA ASN A 312 26.42 10.75 -1.01
C ASN A 312 26.22 10.29 -2.47
N TYR A 313 25.37 11.00 -3.21
CA TYR A 313 24.97 10.64 -4.58
C TYR A 313 24.95 11.90 -5.44
N LEU A 314 25.87 11.98 -6.41
CA LEU A 314 26.04 13.15 -7.26
C LEU A 314 25.66 12.81 -8.72
N PRO A 315 24.43 13.12 -9.17
CA PRO A 315 24.03 12.95 -10.56
C PRO A 315 24.62 14.06 -11.43
N GLY A 316 24.96 13.75 -12.68
CA GLY A 316 25.35 14.75 -13.68
C GLY A 316 26.73 15.40 -13.48
N ARG A 317 27.58 14.89 -12.57
CA ARG A 317 28.99 15.25 -12.46
C ARG A 317 29.89 14.04 -12.68
N GLY A 318 31.08 14.30 -13.22
CA GLY A 318 32.15 13.33 -13.42
C GLY A 318 33.39 13.68 -12.59
N THR A 319 34.55 13.54 -13.22
CA THR A 319 35.89 13.85 -12.70
C THR A 319 35.96 15.21 -12.03
N LEU A 320 36.71 15.27 -10.93
CA LEU A 320 36.97 16.49 -10.18
C LEU A 320 38.47 16.77 -10.09
N MET A 321 38.87 17.99 -10.45
CA MET A 321 40.22 18.50 -10.22
C MET A 321 40.17 19.63 -9.20
N LEU A 322 40.82 19.45 -8.04
CA LEU A 322 41.00 20.48 -7.03
C LEU A 322 42.21 21.34 -7.41
N LEU A 323 42.06 22.66 -7.34
CA LEU A 323 43.11 23.61 -7.73
C LEU A 323 43.84 24.13 -6.50
N THR A 324 45.18 24.15 -6.54
CA THR A 324 46.03 24.73 -5.48
C THR A 324 47.10 25.66 -6.04
N ASN A 325 47.52 26.64 -5.23
CA ASN A 325 48.66 27.50 -5.49
C ASN A 325 49.98 26.95 -4.89
N GLU A 326 49.92 25.80 -4.19
CA GLU A 326 51.06 25.20 -3.49
C GLU A 326 51.86 24.20 -4.35
N LEU A 327 51.42 23.97 -5.60
CA LEU A 327 52.11 23.17 -6.61
C LEU A 327 52.76 24.07 -7.68
N ASP A 328 53.99 23.72 -8.06
CA ASP A 328 54.78 24.43 -9.06
C ASP A 328 54.10 24.45 -10.44
N HIS A 329 54.39 25.48 -11.23
CA HIS A 329 53.84 25.68 -12.58
C HIS A 329 54.72 25.04 -13.67
N ASP A 330 56.03 24.95 -13.44
CA ASP A 330 56.98 24.49 -14.46
C ASP A 330 57.11 22.95 -14.55
N ASN A 331 56.66 22.22 -13.52
CA ASN A 331 56.64 20.75 -13.51
C ASN A 331 55.30 20.21 -12.97
N ILE A 332 54.43 19.76 -13.88
CA ILE A 332 53.02 19.44 -13.60
C ILE A 332 52.89 18.10 -12.87
N THR A 333 53.12 18.12 -11.55
CA THR A 333 52.80 17.00 -10.66
C THR A 333 51.31 17.00 -10.33
N VAL A 334 50.66 15.84 -10.45
CA VAL A 334 49.24 15.64 -10.14
C VAL A 334 49.13 14.60 -9.03
N TRP A 335 48.24 14.84 -8.08
CA TRP A 335 48.12 14.01 -6.88
C TRP A 335 46.74 13.34 -6.78
N ASP A 336 46.67 12.14 -6.21
CA ASP A 336 45.43 11.38 -6.03
C ASP A 336 44.81 11.65 -4.65
N ALA A 337 43.69 12.37 -4.61
CA ALA A 337 42.91 12.56 -3.39
C ALA A 337 41.94 11.38 -3.13
N GLY A 338 41.60 10.61 -4.17
CA GLY A 338 40.78 9.40 -4.10
C GLY A 338 39.64 9.35 -5.12
N THR A 339 38.53 8.71 -4.74
CA THR A 339 37.32 8.63 -5.58
C THR A 339 36.07 8.88 -4.76
N GLY A 340 35.08 9.52 -5.35
CA GLY A 340 33.76 9.74 -4.76
C GLY A 340 32.64 9.15 -5.61
N SER A 341 31.46 8.94 -5.00
CA SER A 341 30.32 8.22 -5.60
C SER A 341 30.65 6.79 -6.10
N GLY A 342 29.63 6.02 -6.49
CA GLY A 342 29.80 4.67 -7.05
C GLY A 342 30.26 3.58 -6.04
N PRO A 343 30.66 2.38 -6.52
CA PRO A 343 30.75 1.17 -5.71
C PRO A 343 31.63 1.26 -4.44
N ARG A 344 31.12 0.74 -3.32
CA ARG A 344 31.93 0.50 -2.11
C ARG A 344 32.70 -0.82 -2.21
N THR A 345 33.88 -0.73 -2.83
CA THR A 345 34.97 -1.72 -2.77
C THR A 345 35.71 -1.64 -1.43
N SER A 346 36.64 -2.57 -1.15
CA SER A 346 37.51 -2.53 0.03
C SER A 346 38.41 -1.28 0.10
N MET A 347 38.65 -0.63 -1.03
CA MET A 347 39.54 0.53 -1.17
C MET A 347 38.93 1.83 -0.62
N LYS A 348 37.60 1.91 -0.45
CA LYS A 348 36.94 3.08 0.14
C LYS A 348 37.04 3.06 1.68
N LYS A 349 38.08 3.70 2.20
CA LYS A 349 38.15 4.14 3.61
C LYS A 349 37.19 5.32 3.81
N GLY A 350 36.05 5.08 4.47
CA GLY A 350 35.02 6.07 4.77
C GLY A 350 33.67 5.46 5.15
N ARG A 351 32.80 6.27 5.77
CA ARG A 351 31.39 5.98 6.05
C ARG A 351 30.43 6.64 5.05
N LYS A 352 30.83 7.74 4.39
CA LYS A 352 30.09 8.46 3.33
C LYS A 352 30.85 8.42 2.01
N ASP A 353 30.16 8.68 0.90
CA ASP A 353 30.75 8.61 -0.44
C ASP A 353 31.47 9.90 -0.89
N TYR A 354 31.62 10.85 0.05
CA TYR A 354 32.32 12.13 -0.10
C TYR A 354 33.40 12.36 0.99
N ASP A 355 33.76 11.36 1.79
CA ASP A 355 34.74 11.49 2.89
C ASP A 355 36.16 11.92 2.44
N TRP A 356 36.43 11.96 1.13
CA TRP A 356 37.65 12.54 0.59
C TRP A 356 37.75 14.06 0.83
N LEU A 357 36.63 14.80 1.02
CA LEU A 357 36.67 16.25 1.25
C LEU A 357 37.39 16.63 2.56
N CYS A 358 37.27 15.80 3.60
CA CYS A 358 37.87 16.04 4.93
C CYS A 358 39.13 15.21 5.19
N ARG A 359 39.60 14.45 4.18
CA ARG A 359 40.76 13.56 4.33
C ARG A 359 42.01 14.40 4.60
N GLY A 360 42.50 14.38 5.83
CA GLY A 360 43.69 15.12 6.27
C GLY A 360 43.50 15.88 7.58
N GLU A 361 42.25 16.24 7.88
CA GLU A 361 41.89 16.95 9.10
C GLU A 361 41.74 15.95 10.26
N GLN A 362 42.74 15.92 11.16
CA GLN A 362 42.88 14.88 12.20
C GLN A 362 41.80 14.91 13.31
N THR A 363 40.83 15.81 13.20
CA THR A 363 39.80 16.12 14.20
C THR A 363 38.38 15.69 13.84
N LEU A 364 38.17 15.12 12.64
CA LEU A 364 36.84 14.73 12.14
C LEU A 364 36.70 13.20 11.99
N ASP A 365 36.06 12.55 12.97
CA ASP A 365 35.73 11.12 12.93
C ASP A 365 34.71 10.76 11.81
N GLU A 366 33.88 11.72 11.38
CA GLU A 366 33.03 11.63 10.19
C GLU A 366 33.05 12.95 9.41
N CYS A 367 33.21 12.90 8.08
CA CYS A 367 33.24 14.10 7.24
C CYS A 367 31.84 14.71 7.08
N ASN A 368 31.73 16.04 7.13
CA ASN A 368 30.46 16.76 6.98
C ASN A 368 30.73 18.10 6.29
N GLY A 369 30.16 18.31 5.08
CA GLY A 369 30.45 19.51 4.28
C GLY A 369 30.17 20.83 5.03
N ASN A 370 29.14 20.85 5.87
CA ASN A 370 28.76 22.00 6.68
C ASN A 370 29.77 22.38 7.78
N GLN A 371 30.78 21.55 8.05
CA GLN A 371 31.84 21.78 9.04
C GLN A 371 33.17 22.20 8.39
N ILE A 372 33.28 22.12 7.05
CA ILE A 372 34.47 22.54 6.32
C ILE A 372 34.43 24.06 6.15
N ASP A 373 35.47 24.75 6.60
CA ASP A 373 35.69 26.17 6.30
C ASP A 373 36.14 26.34 4.83
N PRO A 374 35.36 27.01 3.96
CA PRO A 374 35.75 27.19 2.55
C PRO A 374 36.98 28.09 2.35
N GLU A 375 37.36 28.93 3.31
CA GLU A 375 38.53 29.83 3.18
C GLU A 375 39.85 29.13 3.51
N ASN A 376 39.80 28.07 4.32
CA ASN A 376 40.94 27.27 4.79
C ASN A 376 40.82 25.77 4.43
N TRP A 377 40.01 25.43 3.43
CA TRP A 377 39.78 24.04 3.01
C TRP A 377 41.09 23.37 2.54
N LYS A 378 41.38 22.20 3.12
CA LYS A 378 42.59 21.42 2.88
C LYS A 378 42.28 19.95 2.62
N VAL A 379 43.01 19.34 1.69
CA VAL A 379 42.83 17.93 1.31
C VAL A 379 44.20 17.23 1.22
N THR A 380 44.33 16.08 1.89
CA THR A 380 45.48 15.19 1.76
C THR A 380 45.34 14.28 0.56
N ALA A 381 46.35 14.31 -0.30
CA ALA A 381 46.52 13.40 -1.43
C ALA A 381 47.85 12.63 -1.34
N SER A 382 47.99 11.60 -2.16
CA SER A 382 49.27 10.91 -2.41
C SER A 382 49.77 11.20 -3.83
N SER A 383 51.09 11.13 -4.06
CA SER A 383 51.63 11.27 -5.42
C SER A 383 50.95 10.27 -6.37
N LEU A 384 50.66 10.70 -7.59
CA LEU A 384 50.17 9.82 -8.66
C LEU A 384 51.33 9.13 -9.41
N GLU A 385 52.56 9.56 -9.14
CA GLU A 385 53.80 9.06 -9.74
C GLU A 385 54.76 8.68 -8.61
N ASP A 386 55.00 7.38 -8.44
CA ASP A 386 56.02 6.86 -7.54
C ASP A 386 57.31 6.66 -8.36
N LYS A 387 58.33 7.47 -8.06
CA LYS A 387 59.70 7.26 -8.53
C LYS A 387 60.23 5.97 -7.91
N THR A 388 60.67 5.04 -8.76
CA THR A 388 61.22 3.76 -8.30
C THR A 388 62.59 3.50 -8.92
N LEU A 389 63.58 3.13 -8.11
CA LEU A 389 64.89 2.74 -8.63
C LEU A 389 64.79 1.38 -9.34
N ASN A 390 65.10 1.35 -10.62
CA ASN A 390 65.32 0.14 -11.40
C ASN A 390 66.83 -0.09 -11.52
N ILE A 391 67.29 -1.18 -10.92
CA ILE A 391 68.70 -1.48 -10.73
C ILE A 391 69.06 -2.69 -11.58
N THR A 392 70.15 -2.59 -12.32
CA THR A 392 70.73 -3.70 -13.10
C THR A 392 72.08 -4.07 -12.50
N ALA A 393 72.22 -5.34 -12.07
CA ALA A 393 73.44 -5.85 -11.46
C ALA A 393 73.95 -7.13 -12.19
N PRO A 394 75.27 -7.36 -12.26
CA PRO A 394 75.83 -8.57 -12.86
C PRO A 394 75.63 -9.81 -11.97
N SER A 395 75.52 -10.97 -12.60
CA SER A 395 75.29 -12.27 -11.97
C SER A 395 75.91 -13.42 -12.77
N SER A 396 76.05 -14.60 -12.18
CA SER A 396 76.66 -15.79 -12.80
C SER A 396 75.90 -16.35 -14.02
N GLN A 397 74.66 -15.89 -14.27
CA GLN A 397 73.85 -16.28 -15.42
C GLN A 397 73.50 -15.11 -16.37
N GLY A 398 74.07 -13.91 -16.16
CA GLY A 398 73.77 -12.71 -16.95
C GLY A 398 73.53 -11.47 -16.08
N THR A 399 72.66 -10.57 -16.52
CA THR A 399 72.25 -9.38 -15.77
C THR A 399 70.93 -9.61 -15.03
N LEU A 400 70.84 -9.19 -13.77
CA LEU A 400 69.63 -9.17 -12.97
C LEU A 400 69.06 -7.75 -12.94
N ASN A 401 67.78 -7.60 -13.30
CA ASN A 401 67.07 -6.33 -13.20
C ASN A 401 66.05 -6.42 -12.05
N PHE A 402 66.11 -5.49 -11.09
CA PHE A 402 65.22 -5.47 -9.93
C PHE A 402 64.96 -4.06 -9.39
N ASN A 403 63.93 -3.96 -8.56
CA ASN A 403 63.71 -2.89 -7.58
C ASN A 403 63.48 -3.52 -6.19
N ASN A 404 63.25 -2.70 -5.18
CA ASN A 404 62.96 -3.13 -3.81
C ASN A 404 61.90 -4.27 -3.75
N ASP A 405 60.72 -4.10 -4.37
CA ASP A 405 59.61 -5.07 -4.35
C ASP A 405 59.85 -6.40 -5.10
N THR A 406 60.90 -6.44 -5.93
CA THR A 406 61.18 -7.57 -6.84
C THR A 406 62.48 -8.29 -6.54
N PHE A 407 63.42 -7.68 -5.80
CA PHE A 407 64.70 -8.27 -5.42
C PHE A 407 64.55 -9.70 -4.88
N ALA A 408 63.69 -9.90 -3.87
CA ALA A 408 63.46 -11.19 -3.23
C ALA A 408 62.83 -12.29 -4.13
N LYS A 409 62.42 -11.93 -5.37
CA LYS A 409 61.86 -12.85 -6.38
C LYS A 409 62.87 -13.22 -7.48
N VAL A 410 63.93 -12.41 -7.66
CA VAL A 410 64.93 -12.60 -8.74
C VAL A 410 66.36 -12.79 -8.22
N SER A 411 66.60 -12.56 -6.92
CA SER A 411 67.90 -12.79 -6.30
C SER A 411 68.26 -14.29 -6.26
N PRO A 412 69.42 -14.71 -6.80
CA PRO A 412 69.87 -16.11 -6.80
C PRO A 412 70.26 -16.63 -5.40
N CYS A 413 70.17 -15.77 -4.39
CA CYS A 413 70.44 -16.03 -2.98
C CYS A 413 69.17 -16.27 -2.15
N SER A 414 67.97 -16.01 -2.70
CA SER A 414 66.69 -16.17 -2.00
C SER A 414 66.12 -17.58 -2.18
N GLY A 415 66.49 -18.52 -1.30
CA GLY A 415 65.92 -19.87 -1.26
C GLY A 415 66.66 -20.83 -0.31
N GLU A 416 66.14 -22.05 -0.12
CA GLU A 416 66.74 -23.06 0.77
C GLU A 416 68.14 -23.53 0.36
N ARG A 417 68.55 -23.26 -0.89
CA ARG A 417 69.90 -23.52 -1.43
C ARG A 417 70.30 -22.36 -2.34
N PRO A 418 71.16 -21.43 -1.90
CA PRO A 418 71.70 -20.38 -2.75
C PRO A 418 72.41 -20.95 -3.98
N THR A 419 72.29 -20.26 -5.12
CA THR A 419 72.92 -20.67 -6.39
C THR A 419 74.13 -19.81 -6.77
N ALA A 420 74.48 -18.83 -5.93
CA ALA A 420 75.61 -17.93 -6.08
C ALA A 420 76.56 -18.03 -4.86
N PRO A 421 77.83 -17.55 -4.96
CA PRO A 421 78.79 -17.59 -3.86
C PRO A 421 78.36 -16.78 -2.63
N GLU A 422 78.80 -17.20 -1.44
CA GLU A 422 78.43 -16.56 -0.17
C GLU A 422 78.81 -15.07 -0.11
N SER A 423 79.95 -14.67 -0.70
CA SER A 423 80.36 -13.26 -0.78
C SER A 423 79.42 -12.43 -1.65
N PHE A 424 79.05 -12.94 -2.83
CA PHE A 424 78.05 -12.29 -3.71
C PHE A 424 76.70 -12.16 -3.01
N CYS A 425 76.28 -13.19 -2.26
CA CYS A 425 75.02 -13.14 -1.50
C CYS A 425 75.08 -12.18 -0.30
N ARG A 426 76.23 -12.03 0.35
CA ARG A 426 76.45 -10.99 1.37
C ARG A 426 76.33 -9.60 0.77
N ASP A 427 76.99 -9.33 -0.35
CA ASP A 427 76.99 -8.00 -0.98
C ASP A 427 75.59 -7.65 -1.51
N MET A 428 74.91 -8.60 -2.17
CA MET A 428 73.50 -8.45 -2.59
C MET A 428 72.54 -8.18 -1.42
N GLU A 429 72.68 -8.88 -0.29
CA GLU A 429 71.85 -8.68 0.92
C GLU A 429 72.15 -7.33 1.61
N THR A 430 73.42 -6.92 1.67
CA THR A 430 73.82 -5.59 2.17
C THR A 430 73.21 -4.48 1.32
N PHE A 431 73.31 -4.60 0.00
CA PHE A 431 72.72 -3.66 -0.94
C PHE A 431 71.18 -3.63 -0.84
N TYR A 432 70.52 -4.79 -0.75
CA TYR A 432 69.07 -4.88 -0.59
C TYR A 432 68.58 -4.16 0.67
N ARG A 433 69.26 -4.33 1.81
CA ARG A 433 68.92 -3.61 3.05
C ARG A 433 69.09 -2.10 2.92
N TYR A 434 70.13 -1.64 2.22
CA TYR A 434 70.29 -0.21 2.00
C TYR A 434 69.16 0.38 1.12
N ILE A 435 68.85 -0.27 -0.02
CA ILE A 435 67.77 0.19 -0.93
C ILE A 435 66.36 -0.07 -0.38
N SER A 436 66.21 -0.92 0.64
CA SER A 436 64.95 -1.07 1.39
C SER A 436 64.57 0.26 2.04
N ASP A 437 65.56 0.94 2.61
CA ASP A 437 65.37 2.11 3.47
C ASP A 437 65.68 3.44 2.74
N HIS A 438 66.48 3.40 1.67
CA HIS A 438 66.87 4.55 0.84
C HIS A 438 66.42 4.35 -0.62
N GLN A 439 65.67 5.32 -1.16
CA GLN A 439 65.17 5.31 -2.55
C GLN A 439 65.65 6.50 -3.39
N ASP A 440 66.49 7.38 -2.83
CA ASP A 440 67.12 8.45 -3.60
C ASP A 440 68.26 7.89 -4.46
N ILE A 441 68.39 8.39 -5.69
CA ILE A 441 69.37 7.88 -6.65
C ILE A 441 70.80 8.33 -6.31
N ASP A 442 71.00 9.54 -5.77
CA ASP A 442 72.32 10.05 -5.44
C ASP A 442 72.87 9.40 -4.16
N ASP A 443 72.01 9.16 -3.15
CA ASP A 443 72.37 8.38 -1.95
C ASP A 443 72.81 6.96 -2.32
N VAL A 444 72.03 6.26 -3.17
CA VAL A 444 72.34 4.89 -3.59
C VAL A 444 73.60 4.86 -4.48
N LEU A 445 73.83 5.85 -5.33
CA LEU A 445 75.07 5.99 -6.10
C LEU A 445 76.28 6.38 -5.23
N HIS A 446 76.09 7.03 -4.08
CA HIS A 446 77.14 7.25 -3.09
C HIS A 446 77.51 5.94 -2.39
N PHE A 447 76.52 5.23 -1.85
CA PHE A 447 76.70 3.96 -1.12
C PHE A 447 77.40 2.89 -1.97
N LEU A 448 77.10 2.83 -3.28
CA LEU A 448 77.76 1.93 -4.23
C LEU A 448 79.27 2.20 -4.38
N ARG A 449 79.73 3.45 -4.26
CA ARG A 449 81.15 3.85 -4.44
C ARG A 449 82.01 3.61 -3.19
N GLU A 450 81.40 3.40 -2.04
CA GLU A 450 82.11 3.14 -0.78
C GLU A 450 82.63 1.71 -0.73
N ALA A 451 83.90 1.52 -1.12
CA ALA A 451 84.55 0.20 -1.21
C ALA A 451 84.57 -0.60 0.11
N GLU A 452 84.40 0.06 1.27
CA GLU A 452 84.33 -0.59 2.59
C GLU A 452 83.03 -1.37 2.82
N ASN A 453 81.97 -1.09 2.06
CA ASN A 453 80.67 -1.76 2.18
C ASN A 453 80.63 -3.15 1.51
N TRP A 454 81.62 -3.49 0.67
CA TRP A 454 81.58 -4.62 -0.26
C TRP A 454 82.67 -5.66 0.01
N ALA A 455 82.33 -6.95 -0.03
CA ALA A 455 83.30 -8.03 -0.10
C ALA A 455 83.98 -8.10 -1.50
N ASN A 456 83.33 -7.57 -2.54
CA ASN A 456 83.93 -7.34 -3.85
C ASN A 456 83.48 -5.99 -4.46
N SER A 457 84.27 -4.92 -4.32
CA SER A 457 83.96 -3.60 -4.89
C SER A 457 83.73 -3.62 -6.42
N SER A 458 84.45 -4.48 -7.16
CA SER A 458 84.31 -4.60 -8.62
C SER A 458 82.95 -5.14 -9.08
N TRP A 459 82.16 -5.71 -8.16
CA TRP A 459 80.75 -6.03 -8.41
C TRP A 459 79.86 -4.78 -8.30
N ALA A 460 80.08 -3.94 -7.29
CA ALA A 460 79.32 -2.70 -7.08
C ALA A 460 79.59 -1.65 -8.16
N ASP A 461 80.85 -1.52 -8.60
CA ASP A 461 81.26 -0.65 -9.74
C ASP A 461 80.52 -1.00 -11.05
N ALA A 462 80.00 -2.22 -11.18
CA ALA A 462 79.30 -2.73 -12.36
C ALA A 462 77.75 -2.66 -12.24
N ILE A 463 77.21 -2.03 -11.19
CA ILE A 463 75.77 -1.84 -10.99
C ILE A 463 75.32 -0.53 -11.63
N THR A 464 74.28 -0.57 -12.46
CA THR A 464 73.66 0.64 -13.02
C THR A 464 72.28 0.86 -12.40
N VAL A 465 72.10 2.02 -11.78
CA VAL A 465 70.82 2.47 -11.22
C VAL A 465 70.15 3.44 -12.20
N GLN A 466 68.85 3.26 -12.45
CA GLN A 466 68.03 4.18 -13.24
C GLN A 466 66.75 4.50 -12.46
N GLU A 467 66.42 5.78 -12.33
CA GLU A 467 65.11 6.16 -11.81
C GLU A 467 64.04 5.92 -12.88
N ILE A 468 62.98 5.18 -12.51
CA ILE A 468 61.82 4.95 -13.37
C ILE A 468 60.56 5.39 -12.62
N SER A 469 59.96 6.46 -13.11
CA SER A 469 58.59 6.87 -12.80
C SER A 469 57.60 5.76 -13.12
N LYS A 470 56.84 5.32 -12.12
CA LYS A 470 55.71 4.40 -12.29
C LYS A 470 54.45 5.05 -11.73
N CYS A 471 53.35 4.91 -12.45
CA CYS A 471 52.07 5.45 -11.99
C CYS A 471 51.61 4.71 -10.73
N ALA A 472 51.42 5.45 -9.65
CA ALA A 472 51.03 4.94 -8.35
C ALA A 472 49.55 4.52 -8.37
N TYR A 473 49.28 3.23 -8.55
CA TYR A 473 47.94 2.69 -8.35
C TYR A 473 47.70 2.46 -6.85
N PRO A 474 46.56 2.88 -6.28
CA PRO A 474 46.28 2.69 -4.84
C PRO A 474 46.01 1.23 -4.48
N GLY A 475 47.07 0.43 -4.36
CA GLY A 475 47.07 -0.84 -3.65
C GLY A 475 47.09 -0.62 -2.13
N GLU A 476 46.68 -1.63 -1.35
CA GLU A 476 46.39 -1.46 0.09
C GLU A 476 47.60 -1.01 0.94
N ASN A 477 48.84 -1.20 0.46
CA ASN A 477 50.10 -0.86 1.13
C ASN A 477 50.98 0.15 0.36
N GLY A 478 50.40 1.06 -0.44
CA GLY A 478 51.18 2.09 -1.16
C GLY A 478 51.98 3.00 -0.21
N HIS A 479 53.31 2.99 -0.34
CA HIS A 479 54.26 3.76 0.47
C HIS A 479 54.44 5.22 0.03
N GLY A 480 53.78 5.64 -1.06
CA GLY A 480 53.87 6.99 -1.62
C GLY A 480 53.61 8.10 -0.59
N LYS A 481 54.44 9.16 -0.66
CA LYS A 481 54.38 10.34 0.20
C LYS A 481 52.98 10.96 0.16
N LYS A 482 52.50 11.40 1.33
CA LYS A 482 51.20 12.08 1.48
C LYS A 482 51.42 13.51 1.93
N GLU A 483 50.77 14.43 1.22
CA GLU A 483 50.86 15.87 1.46
C GLU A 483 49.47 16.48 1.46
N THR A 484 49.30 17.58 2.17
CA THR A 484 48.02 18.22 2.46
C THR A 484 48.01 19.62 1.87
N PHE A 485 47.21 19.81 0.82
CA PHE A 485 47.19 21.03 0.03
C PHE A 485 46.01 21.92 0.40
N LYS A 486 46.21 23.24 0.46
CA LYS A 486 45.12 24.22 0.49
C LYS A 486 44.45 24.30 -0.87
N ILE A 487 43.11 24.27 -0.90
CA ILE A 487 42.31 24.25 -2.13
C ILE A 487 41.71 25.64 -2.39
N GLU A 488 41.99 26.21 -3.56
CA GLU A 488 41.57 27.55 -3.99
C GLU A 488 40.34 27.52 -4.92
N GLY A 489 39.87 26.33 -5.29
CA GLY A 489 38.69 26.09 -6.12
C GLY A 489 38.73 24.72 -6.76
N CYS A 490 37.79 24.41 -7.64
CA CYS A 490 37.80 23.14 -8.38
C CYS A 490 37.24 23.25 -9.80
N LEU A 491 37.67 22.34 -10.68
CA LEU A 491 37.11 22.11 -12.02
C LEU A 491 36.29 20.82 -12.00
N SER A 492 35.01 20.93 -12.34
CA SER A 492 34.00 19.88 -12.21
C SER A 492 33.48 19.46 -13.59
N GLU A 493 33.73 18.20 -13.97
CA GLU A 493 33.20 17.63 -15.22
C GLU A 493 31.66 17.56 -15.18
N ILE A 494 31.00 18.20 -16.16
CA ILE A 494 29.55 18.09 -16.36
C ILE A 494 29.26 16.85 -17.20
N LEU A 495 28.56 15.88 -16.61
CA LEU A 495 28.06 14.69 -17.31
C LEU A 495 26.57 14.83 -17.64
N PRO A 496 26.09 14.23 -18.75
CA PRO A 496 24.65 14.19 -19.02
C PRO A 496 23.91 13.38 -17.95
N GLU A 497 22.90 13.99 -17.32
CA GLU A 497 22.00 13.30 -16.39
C GLU A 497 21.43 12.02 -17.03
N SER A 498 21.71 10.86 -16.44
CA SER A 498 21.15 9.56 -16.84
C SER A 498 20.21 9.02 -15.76
N CYS A 499 19.10 9.73 -15.55
CA CYS A 499 17.97 9.22 -14.79
C CYS A 499 17.01 8.50 -15.73
N GLN A 500 16.64 7.27 -15.36
CA GLN A 500 15.71 6.44 -16.11
C GLN A 500 14.34 6.44 -15.44
N LEU A 501 13.29 6.36 -16.25
CA LEU A 501 11.94 6.00 -15.80
C LEU A 501 11.71 4.55 -16.20
N MET A 502 11.57 3.67 -15.21
CA MET A 502 11.49 2.23 -15.38
C MET A 502 10.04 1.78 -15.39
N PHE A 503 9.74 0.77 -16.22
CA PHE A 503 8.42 0.15 -16.29
C PHE A 503 8.51 -1.35 -15.97
N SER A 504 7.67 -1.82 -15.05
CA SER A 504 7.66 -3.19 -14.53
C SER A 504 6.59 -4.06 -15.21
N PHE A 505 7.00 -4.82 -16.23
CA PHE A 505 6.09 -5.68 -17.00
C PHE A 505 5.35 -6.75 -16.16
N PRO A 506 5.98 -7.46 -15.19
CA PRO A 506 5.27 -8.46 -14.38
C PRO A 506 4.16 -7.83 -13.54
N ILE A 507 4.38 -6.62 -13.02
CA ILE A 507 3.38 -5.91 -12.21
C ILE A 507 2.26 -5.37 -13.13
N ALA A 508 2.60 -4.83 -14.30
CA ALA A 508 1.60 -4.41 -15.30
C ALA A 508 0.70 -5.57 -15.75
N ILE A 509 1.28 -6.74 -16.07
CA ILE A 509 0.54 -7.96 -16.40
C ILE A 509 -0.35 -8.40 -15.23
N THR A 510 0.15 -8.34 -13.99
CA THR A 510 -0.65 -8.66 -12.80
C THR A 510 -1.84 -7.70 -12.66
N VAL A 511 -1.63 -6.39 -12.83
CA VAL A 511 -2.72 -5.39 -12.81
C VAL A 511 -3.72 -5.62 -13.93
N LEU A 512 -3.30 -6.00 -15.14
CA LEU A 512 -4.19 -6.36 -16.25
C LEU A 512 -5.07 -7.58 -15.90
N VAL A 513 -4.48 -8.64 -15.35
CA VAL A 513 -5.20 -9.86 -14.92
C VAL A 513 -6.19 -9.55 -13.80
N LEU A 514 -5.80 -8.77 -12.79
CA LEU A 514 -6.69 -8.38 -11.69
C LEU A 514 -7.87 -7.51 -12.18
N ASN A 515 -7.63 -6.58 -13.11
CA ASN A 515 -8.70 -5.79 -13.73
C ASN A 515 -9.65 -6.67 -14.59
N PHE A 516 -9.12 -7.62 -15.36
CA PHE A 516 -9.94 -8.57 -16.13
C PHE A 516 -10.82 -9.44 -15.23
N LEU A 517 -10.25 -10.00 -14.14
CA LEU A 517 -11.02 -10.77 -13.15
C LEU A 517 -12.10 -9.91 -12.47
N ASN A 518 -11.80 -8.65 -12.18
CA ASN A 518 -12.75 -7.70 -11.62
C ASN A 518 -13.93 -7.46 -12.60
N ILE A 519 -13.64 -7.14 -13.86
CA ILE A 519 -14.65 -6.97 -14.93
C ILE A 519 -15.50 -8.23 -15.10
N ALA A 520 -14.88 -9.42 -15.11
CA ALA A 520 -15.61 -10.69 -15.18
C ALA A 520 -16.57 -10.86 -13.98
N CYS A 521 -16.13 -10.52 -12.76
CA CYS A 521 -16.99 -10.52 -11.57
C CYS A 521 -18.10 -9.47 -11.61
N ILE A 522 -17.86 -8.27 -12.17
CA ILE A 522 -18.91 -7.26 -12.39
C ILE A 522 -19.95 -7.78 -13.40
N PHE A 523 -19.52 -8.38 -14.52
CA PHE A 523 -20.45 -8.97 -15.50
C PHE A 523 -21.23 -10.17 -14.93
N MET A 524 -20.60 -11.03 -14.12
CA MET A 524 -21.31 -12.11 -13.42
C MET A 524 -22.30 -11.56 -12.37
N ALA A 525 -21.93 -10.51 -11.64
CA ALA A 525 -22.84 -9.83 -10.71
C ALA A 525 -24.04 -9.21 -11.44
N ALA A 526 -23.83 -8.59 -12.61
CA ALA A 526 -24.87 -8.04 -13.48
C ALA A 526 -25.82 -9.10 -14.09
N ARG A 527 -25.52 -10.40 -13.93
CA ARG A 527 -26.38 -11.53 -14.35
C ARG A 527 -27.15 -12.17 -13.17
N ASP A 528 -27.09 -11.61 -11.96
CA ASP A 528 -27.87 -12.10 -10.81
C ASP A 528 -29.38 -12.05 -11.10
N THR A 529 -30.09 -13.16 -10.88
CA THR A 529 -31.50 -13.33 -11.26
C THR A 529 -32.49 -12.88 -10.18
N ARG A 530 -32.02 -12.29 -9.08
CA ARG A 530 -32.90 -11.87 -7.97
C ARG A 530 -33.86 -10.74 -8.35
N VAL A 531 -35.14 -11.02 -8.13
CA VAL A 531 -36.18 -10.00 -7.97
C VAL A 531 -36.12 -9.40 -6.56
N ASP A 532 -36.79 -8.26 -6.37
CA ASP A 532 -37.02 -7.60 -5.08
C ASP A 532 -35.77 -7.42 -4.19
N VAL A 533 -34.63 -7.03 -4.78
CA VAL A 533 -33.39 -6.70 -4.05
C VAL A 533 -33.52 -5.34 -3.36
N LEU A 534 -33.21 -5.28 -2.07
CA LEU A 534 -33.36 -4.10 -1.22
C LEU A 534 -32.02 -3.34 -1.12
N LEU A 535 -31.77 -2.42 -2.06
CA LEU A 535 -30.50 -1.68 -2.19
C LEU A 535 -30.56 -0.29 -1.53
N THR A 536 -31.73 0.32 -1.39
CA THR A 536 -31.97 1.53 -0.57
C THR A 536 -32.90 1.23 0.61
N ILE A 537 -32.98 2.17 1.56
CA ILE A 537 -34.04 2.14 2.58
C ILE A 537 -35.43 2.36 1.97
N GLY A 538 -35.54 3.13 0.89
CA GLY A 538 -36.80 3.29 0.15
C GLY A 538 -37.27 1.98 -0.49
N ASP A 539 -36.37 1.15 -1.03
CA ASP A 539 -36.72 -0.17 -1.57
C ASP A 539 -37.32 -1.05 -0.46
N ALA A 540 -36.75 -0.98 0.75
CA ALA A 540 -37.25 -1.71 1.91
C ALA A 540 -38.61 -1.20 2.39
N ILE A 541 -38.76 0.12 2.60
CA ILE A 541 -40.05 0.71 3.03
C ILE A 541 -41.13 0.42 2.00
N SER A 542 -40.87 0.62 0.70
CA SER A 542 -41.82 0.32 -0.37
C SER A 542 -42.21 -1.16 -0.37
N SER A 543 -41.23 -2.07 -0.24
CA SER A 543 -41.50 -3.52 -0.16
C SER A 543 -42.34 -3.90 1.06
N PHE A 544 -42.04 -3.34 2.24
CA PHE A 544 -42.79 -3.63 3.47
C PHE A 544 -44.17 -2.96 3.50
N LEU A 545 -44.36 -1.79 2.90
CA LEU A 545 -45.69 -1.19 2.74
C LEU A 545 -46.56 -2.01 1.78
N SER A 546 -46.05 -2.44 0.62
CA SER A 546 -46.81 -3.30 -0.30
C SER A 546 -47.09 -4.71 0.25
N ARG A 547 -46.26 -5.19 1.19
CA ARG A 547 -46.41 -6.49 1.87
C ARG A 547 -45.88 -6.41 3.31
N PRO A 548 -46.71 -6.04 4.30
CA PRO A 548 -46.29 -6.00 5.70
C PRO A 548 -45.78 -7.36 6.19
N ASP A 549 -44.79 -7.36 7.10
CA ASP A 549 -44.20 -8.59 7.65
C ASP A 549 -44.93 -9.01 8.93
N PRO A 550 -45.54 -10.21 9.00
CA PRO A 550 -46.24 -10.66 10.18
C PRO A 550 -45.32 -10.77 11.42
N ASN A 551 -44.01 -11.00 11.25
CA ASN A 551 -43.06 -11.12 12.37
C ASN A 551 -42.77 -9.78 13.09
N SER A 552 -43.14 -8.65 12.48
CA SER A 552 -42.88 -7.30 12.98
C SER A 552 -44.14 -6.55 13.44
N ARG A 553 -45.33 -7.15 13.33
CA ARG A 553 -46.62 -6.55 13.72
C ARG A 553 -46.68 -6.20 15.21
N GLY A 554 -47.19 -5.01 15.53
CA GLY A 554 -47.33 -4.50 16.90
C GLY A 554 -45.99 -4.21 17.60
N ARG A 555 -44.95 -3.86 16.83
CA ARG A 555 -43.61 -3.52 17.34
C ARG A 555 -43.07 -2.20 16.77
N CYS A 556 -43.94 -1.23 16.47
CA CYS A 556 -43.63 -0.03 15.67
C CYS A 556 -42.45 0.81 16.19
N LEU A 557 -42.17 0.78 17.50
CA LEU A 557 -41.02 1.49 18.07
C LEU A 557 -39.68 0.70 18.06
N SER A 558 -39.59 -0.36 17.24
CA SER A 558 -38.37 -1.16 17.09
C SER A 558 -37.18 -0.34 16.57
N SER A 559 -36.04 -0.50 17.23
CA SER A 559 -34.77 0.13 16.85
C SER A 559 -33.65 -0.92 16.80
N LYS A 560 -32.53 -0.61 16.12
CA LYS A 560 -31.43 -1.56 15.89
C LYS A 560 -30.86 -2.19 17.17
N SER A 561 -30.93 -1.49 18.31
CA SER A 561 -30.56 -2.04 19.63
C SER A 561 -31.60 -2.99 20.23
N ASN A 562 -32.88 -2.75 19.98
CA ASN A 562 -33.97 -3.40 20.72
C ASN A 562 -34.40 -4.74 20.07
N VAL A 563 -34.13 -4.94 18.78
CA VAL A 563 -34.41 -6.20 18.05
C VAL A 563 -33.69 -7.42 18.67
N TYR A 564 -32.58 -7.21 19.37
CA TYR A 564 -31.82 -8.27 20.03
C TYR A 564 -32.42 -8.77 21.35
N THR A 565 -33.39 -8.08 21.94
CA THR A 565 -33.82 -8.34 23.32
C THR A 565 -34.84 -9.48 23.42
N ARG A 566 -34.34 -10.72 23.47
CA ARG A 566 -35.06 -12.01 23.73
C ARG A 566 -36.13 -12.46 22.73
N ALA A 567 -36.93 -11.56 22.15
CA ALA A 567 -38.17 -11.88 21.42
C ALA A 567 -38.04 -12.77 20.17
N PHE A 568 -36.81 -13.03 19.71
CA PHE A 568 -36.50 -13.74 18.47
C PHE A 568 -35.58 -14.96 18.66
N ILE A 569 -35.21 -15.31 19.90
CA ILE A 569 -34.27 -16.42 20.18
C ILE A 569 -34.99 -17.68 20.71
N SER A 570 -36.27 -17.58 21.08
CA SER A 570 -37.04 -18.69 21.66
C SER A 570 -37.55 -19.67 20.60
N SER A 571 -36.70 -20.61 20.17
CA SER A 571 -37.05 -21.70 19.25
C SER A 571 -37.88 -22.81 19.93
N SER A 572 -38.99 -22.43 20.55
CA SER A 572 -39.86 -23.29 21.35
C SER A 572 -41.30 -23.15 20.88
N GLU A 573 -41.89 -24.22 20.35
CA GLU A 573 -43.19 -24.23 19.65
C GLU A 573 -44.43 -23.95 20.54
N THR A 574 -44.24 -23.50 21.79
CA THR A 574 -45.32 -23.22 22.74
C THR A 574 -45.46 -21.73 23.03
N ARG A 575 -46.65 -21.21 22.67
CA ARG A 575 -47.17 -19.85 22.88
C ARG A 575 -46.57 -18.72 22.03
N TYR A 576 -47.35 -18.36 21.00
CA TYR A 576 -47.38 -17.08 20.29
C TYR A 576 -47.78 -15.86 21.17
N SER A 577 -47.44 -15.86 22.46
CA SER A 577 -47.94 -14.90 23.46
C SER A 577 -46.83 -14.31 24.35
N GLN A 578 -45.67 -13.97 23.79
CA GLN A 578 -44.83 -12.94 24.42
C GLN A 578 -45.43 -11.58 24.06
N VAL A 579 -46.09 -10.97 25.05
CA VAL A 579 -46.76 -9.66 24.96
C VAL A 579 -45.84 -8.64 24.29
N ASN A 580 -46.33 -7.99 23.22
CA ASN A 580 -45.70 -6.80 22.67
C ASN A 580 -45.81 -5.67 23.71
N ILE A 581 -44.83 -5.56 24.60
CA ILE A 581 -44.82 -4.57 25.69
C ILE A 581 -44.81 -3.17 25.06
N PRO A 582 -45.84 -2.33 25.27
CA PRO A 582 -45.90 -1.01 24.67
C PRO A 582 -44.73 -0.14 25.11
N GLN A 583 -44.11 0.57 24.16
CA GLN A 583 -42.92 1.40 24.41
C GLN A 583 -43.26 2.89 24.32
N ARG A 584 -42.48 3.72 25.02
CA ARG A 584 -42.47 5.17 24.81
C ARG A 584 -41.40 5.55 23.80
N LEU A 585 -41.60 6.67 23.10
CA LEU A 585 -40.64 7.21 22.14
C LEU A 585 -39.25 7.44 22.76
N PRO A 586 -38.16 7.10 22.06
CA PRO A 586 -36.81 7.31 22.56
C PRO A 586 -36.47 8.81 22.68
N ARG A 587 -35.47 9.12 23.51
CA ARG A 587 -34.81 10.44 23.48
C ARG A 587 -34.07 10.63 22.16
N PHE A 588 -34.06 11.86 21.65
CA PHE A 588 -33.31 12.28 20.46
C PHE A 588 -31.89 11.69 20.42
N LYS A 589 -31.48 11.17 19.27
CA LYS A 589 -30.18 10.53 19.04
C LYS A 589 -29.27 11.45 18.21
N ARG A 590 -27.97 11.15 18.16
CA ARG A 590 -27.01 11.76 17.23
C ARG A 590 -26.69 10.81 16.07
N TRP A 591 -26.22 11.33 14.95
CA TRP A 591 -25.84 10.56 13.76
C TRP A 591 -24.81 9.46 14.07
N PHE A 592 -23.88 9.74 15.00
CA PHE A 592 -22.95 8.77 15.59
C PHE A 592 -23.61 7.44 15.99
N ASN A 593 -24.83 7.48 16.53
CA ASN A 593 -25.56 6.30 17.03
C ASN A 593 -26.11 5.38 15.93
N ALA A 594 -26.09 5.81 14.66
CA ALA A 594 -26.47 4.96 13.52
C ALA A 594 -25.38 3.90 13.20
N VAL A 595 -24.16 4.12 13.68
CA VAL A 595 -22.97 3.34 13.39
C VAL A 595 -22.64 2.46 14.61
N ASN A 596 -22.29 1.19 14.37
CA ASN A 596 -21.79 0.32 15.43
C ASN A 596 -20.37 0.78 15.84
N SER A 597 -20.17 1.08 17.13
CA SER A 597 -18.93 1.55 17.77
C SER A 597 -17.66 0.78 17.36
N PHE A 598 -17.77 -0.49 16.99
CA PHE A 598 -16.65 -1.28 16.45
C PHE A 598 -16.02 -0.64 15.18
N HIS A 599 -16.83 -0.07 14.30
CA HIS A 599 -16.32 0.61 13.09
C HIS A 599 -15.63 1.93 13.43
N TRP A 600 -16.16 2.68 14.40
CA TRP A 600 -15.49 3.87 14.93
C TRP A 600 -14.13 3.53 15.55
N TYR A 601 -14.07 2.47 16.38
CA TYR A 601 -12.83 1.99 16.98
C TYR A 601 -11.77 1.64 15.93
N ILE A 602 -12.11 0.84 14.90
CA ILE A 602 -11.15 0.50 13.83
C ILE A 602 -10.73 1.74 13.03
N THR A 603 -11.66 2.62 12.66
CA THR A 603 -11.35 3.83 11.89
C THR A 603 -10.37 4.74 12.64
N VAL A 604 -10.57 4.91 13.95
CA VAL A 604 -9.67 5.69 14.82
C VAL A 604 -8.34 4.95 15.05
N ALA A 605 -8.35 3.64 15.22
CA ALA A 605 -7.14 2.83 15.43
C ALA A 605 -6.22 2.82 14.19
N LEU A 606 -6.77 2.70 12.98
CA LEU A 606 -5.99 2.77 11.73
C LEU A 606 -5.39 4.15 11.51
N TYR A 607 -6.12 5.22 11.84
CA TYR A 607 -5.57 6.58 11.84
C TYR A 607 -4.39 6.72 12.81
N PHE A 608 -4.54 6.31 14.07
CA PHE A 608 -3.45 6.40 15.06
C PHE A 608 -2.26 5.48 14.73
N ALA A 609 -2.49 4.31 14.13
CA ALA A 609 -1.41 3.46 13.63
C ALA A 609 -0.64 4.11 12.48
N SER A 610 -1.35 4.77 11.55
CA SER A 610 -0.74 5.53 10.44
C SER A 610 0.08 6.72 10.96
N LEU A 611 -0.46 7.45 11.94
CA LEU A 611 0.23 8.55 12.62
C LEU A 611 1.48 8.06 13.35
N ALA A 612 1.40 6.94 14.08
CA ALA A 612 2.56 6.34 14.75
C ALA A 612 3.65 5.90 13.76
N GLY A 613 3.27 5.30 12.62
CA GLY A 613 4.20 4.96 11.54
C GLY A 613 4.87 6.18 10.92
N SER A 614 4.11 7.25 10.66
CA SER A 614 4.65 8.53 10.19
C SER A 614 5.64 9.15 11.19
N ILE A 615 5.30 9.19 12.48
CA ILE A 615 6.18 9.70 13.53
C ILE A 615 7.45 8.84 13.66
N TYR A 616 7.35 7.52 13.49
CA TYR A 616 8.50 6.62 13.52
C TYR A 616 9.45 6.86 12.34
N LEU A 617 8.93 6.95 11.11
CA LEU A 617 9.74 7.26 9.92
C LEU A 617 10.40 8.65 10.03
N HIS A 618 9.66 9.66 10.50
CA HIS A 618 10.22 11.01 10.70
C HIS A 618 11.23 11.06 11.87
N ARG A 619 11.12 10.18 12.87
CA ARG A 619 12.17 9.99 13.89
C ARG A 619 13.44 9.36 13.33
N ILE A 620 13.33 8.42 12.38
CA ILE A 620 14.51 7.89 11.68
C ILE A 620 15.17 9.04 10.90
N ALA A 621 14.40 9.80 10.11
CA ALA A 621 14.86 10.99 9.40
C ALA A 621 15.63 11.95 10.31
N PHE A 622 15.01 12.35 11.42
CA PHE A 622 15.60 13.29 12.37
C PHE A 622 16.79 12.68 13.13
N SER A 623 16.85 11.37 13.34
CA SER A 623 18.03 10.73 13.94
C SER A 623 19.24 10.75 13.00
N SER A 624 19.04 10.52 11.70
CA SER A 624 20.09 10.65 10.68
C SER A 624 20.59 12.10 10.57
N LEU A 625 19.66 13.07 10.55
CA LEU A 625 19.98 14.50 10.57
C LEU A 625 20.63 14.94 11.90
N LYS A 626 20.35 14.27 13.03
CA LYS A 626 20.98 14.62 14.32
C LYS A 626 22.42 14.09 14.41
N SER A 627 22.73 12.92 13.87
CA SER A 627 24.14 12.51 13.67
C SER A 627 24.91 13.45 12.73
N GLU A 628 24.21 14.26 11.94
CA GLU A 628 24.77 15.28 11.05
C GLU A 628 24.84 16.69 11.71
N TYR A 629 24.27 16.85 12.91
CA TYR A 629 24.17 18.13 13.64
C TYR A 629 24.26 17.96 15.18
N GLU A 630 25.41 17.55 15.69
CA GLU A 630 25.80 17.83 17.09
C GLU A 630 26.29 19.29 17.23
N GLY A 631 25.37 20.25 17.02
CA GLY A 631 25.74 21.68 16.85
C GLY A 631 24.70 22.75 17.21
N GLY A 632 23.53 22.36 17.77
CA GLY A 632 22.57 23.31 18.36
C GLY A 632 21.59 24.04 17.41
N SER A 633 20.48 24.49 17.98
CA SER A 633 19.30 25.13 17.34
C SER A 633 18.45 24.23 16.42
N LEU A 634 17.15 24.57 16.28
CA LEU A 634 16.25 23.90 15.33
C LEU A 634 16.30 24.61 13.96
N PRO A 635 16.46 23.88 12.83
CA PRO A 635 16.27 24.46 11.51
C PRO A 635 14.86 25.00 11.31
N GLY A 636 14.75 26.17 10.68
CA GLY A 636 13.47 26.76 10.29
C GLY A 636 12.77 25.96 9.20
N LEU A 637 11.44 26.09 9.11
CA LEU A 637 10.61 25.38 8.14
C LEU A 637 10.99 25.66 6.67
N SER A 638 11.67 26.78 6.41
CA SER A 638 12.15 27.21 5.09
C SER A 638 13.30 26.37 4.52
N THR A 639 14.18 25.79 5.35
CA THR A 639 15.38 25.07 4.88
C THR A 639 15.06 23.75 4.17
N TYR A 640 13.82 23.26 4.28
CA TYR A 640 13.33 22.06 3.58
C TYR A 640 13.02 22.26 2.09
N SER A 641 13.25 23.45 1.52
CA SER A 641 12.70 23.84 0.20
C SER A 641 13.67 23.84 -0.99
N SER A 642 14.99 23.79 -0.76
CA SER A 642 16.01 24.13 -1.78
C SER A 642 16.78 22.96 -2.42
N GLN A 643 16.69 21.74 -1.88
CA GLN A 643 17.37 20.55 -2.43
C GLN A 643 16.36 19.41 -2.69
N PRO A 644 16.02 19.07 -3.96
CA PRO A 644 15.04 18.04 -4.30
C PRO A 644 15.47 16.57 -4.00
N THR A 645 16.61 16.39 -3.36
CA THR A 645 17.46 15.18 -3.45
C THR A 645 17.80 14.55 -2.09
N SER A 646 17.32 15.10 -0.98
CA SER A 646 17.52 14.57 0.38
C SER A 646 16.66 13.31 0.67
N VAL A 647 16.76 12.31 -0.21
CA VAL A 647 16.16 10.99 -0.07
C VAL A 647 16.95 10.19 0.96
N THR A 648 16.65 10.39 2.24
CA THR A 648 17.21 9.56 3.31
C THR A 648 16.72 8.12 3.14
N SER A 649 17.61 7.18 2.82
CA SER A 649 17.25 5.77 2.67
C SER A 649 16.99 5.11 4.03
N VAL A 650 15.75 4.68 4.33
CA VAL A 650 15.42 4.00 5.61
C VAL A 650 16.11 2.64 5.72
N SER A 651 16.35 1.99 4.58
CA SER A 651 16.98 0.69 4.48
C SER A 651 17.62 0.56 3.11
N SER A 652 18.94 0.34 3.10
CA SER A 652 19.71 -0.01 1.90
C SER A 652 19.94 -1.51 1.90
N VAL A 653 19.52 -2.19 0.83
CA VAL A 653 19.78 -3.62 0.63
C VAL A 653 20.67 -3.78 -0.60
N LYS A 654 21.87 -4.35 -0.41
CA LYS A 654 22.71 -4.82 -1.52
C LYS A 654 22.01 -6.02 -2.17
N SER A 655 21.31 -5.75 -3.28
CA SER A 655 20.29 -6.62 -3.85
C SER A 655 20.85 -7.42 -5.03
N SER A 656 21.49 -8.56 -4.75
CA SER A 656 21.93 -9.49 -5.80
C SER A 656 20.78 -10.28 -6.46
N THR A 657 19.56 -10.23 -5.91
CA THR A 657 18.40 -10.98 -6.43
C THR A 657 17.20 -10.08 -6.73
N SER A 658 16.54 -10.30 -7.86
CA SER A 658 15.30 -9.59 -8.24
C SER A 658 14.11 -9.80 -7.28
N ARG A 659 14.16 -10.84 -6.43
CA ARG A 659 13.18 -11.10 -5.37
C ARG A 659 13.25 -10.06 -4.24
N ASP A 660 14.42 -9.49 -4.00
CA ASP A 660 14.67 -8.58 -2.89
C ASP A 660 14.10 -7.19 -3.23
N SER A 661 14.37 -6.68 -4.44
CA SER A 661 13.73 -5.46 -4.97
C SER A 661 12.19 -5.54 -4.97
N MET A 662 11.60 -6.68 -5.39
CA MET A 662 10.14 -6.86 -5.38
C MET A 662 9.56 -6.78 -3.96
N SER A 663 10.29 -7.30 -2.97
CA SER A 663 9.88 -7.24 -1.56
C SER A 663 9.89 -5.81 -1.02
N LEU A 664 10.89 -5.00 -1.41
CA LEU A 664 10.95 -3.57 -1.09
C LEU A 664 9.84 -2.76 -1.80
N MET A 665 9.54 -3.05 -3.07
CA MET A 665 8.43 -2.43 -3.80
C MET A 665 7.07 -2.66 -3.12
N LEU A 666 6.82 -3.87 -2.62
CA LEU A 666 5.61 -4.18 -1.84
C LEU A 666 5.61 -3.46 -0.47
N LEU A 667 6.75 -3.40 0.21
CA LEU A 667 6.88 -2.71 1.51
C LEU A 667 6.62 -1.20 1.39
N ALA A 668 7.13 -0.56 0.32
CA ALA A 668 6.87 0.86 0.02
C ALA A 668 5.37 1.19 -0.10
N ASN A 669 4.56 0.21 -0.52
CA ASN A 669 3.12 0.38 -0.72
C ASN A 669 2.24 -0.12 0.43
N THR A 670 2.83 -0.51 1.57
CA THR A 670 2.04 -0.90 2.75
C THR A 670 1.09 0.19 3.27
N PRO A 671 1.40 1.51 3.22
CA PRO A 671 0.43 2.56 3.57
C PRO A 671 -0.83 2.55 2.67
N GLN A 672 -0.67 2.26 1.38
CA GLN A 672 -1.72 2.29 0.37
C GLN A 672 -2.79 1.22 0.65
N LEU A 673 -2.39 0.07 1.23
CA LEU A 673 -3.35 -0.92 1.75
C LEU A 673 -4.16 -0.38 2.95
N VAL A 674 -3.52 0.34 3.87
CA VAL A 674 -4.19 0.97 5.03
C VAL A 674 -5.18 2.05 4.58
N VAL A 675 -4.82 2.86 3.57
CA VAL A 675 -5.72 3.84 2.95
C VAL A 675 -6.90 3.15 2.26
N SER A 676 -6.66 2.04 1.53
CA SER A 676 -7.73 1.25 0.88
C SER A 676 -8.74 0.67 1.88
N ILE A 677 -8.26 0.12 3.00
CA ILE A 677 -9.12 -0.40 4.08
C ILE A 677 -9.89 0.75 4.74
N SER A 678 -9.25 1.90 4.92
CA SER A 678 -9.88 3.10 5.48
C SER A 678 -11.00 3.63 4.58
N TYR A 679 -10.88 3.56 3.24
CA TYR A 679 -11.96 3.91 2.32
C TYR A 679 -13.24 3.10 2.58
N PHE A 680 -13.13 1.76 2.70
CA PHE A 680 -14.30 0.92 2.98
C PHE A 680 -14.96 1.25 4.33
N LEU A 681 -14.16 1.57 5.35
CA LEU A 681 -14.67 1.97 6.67
C LEU A 681 -15.37 3.33 6.60
N TYR A 682 -14.75 4.35 6.01
CA TYR A 682 -15.37 5.66 5.81
C TYR A 682 -16.68 5.55 5.00
N ASN A 683 -16.68 4.78 3.90
CA ASN A 683 -17.88 4.53 3.10
C ASN A 683 -19.00 3.87 3.94
N LYS A 684 -18.68 2.84 4.73
CA LYS A 684 -19.64 2.18 5.65
C LYS A 684 -20.18 3.15 6.71
N VAL A 685 -19.33 3.98 7.32
CA VAL A 685 -19.70 4.96 8.37
C VAL A 685 -20.58 6.06 7.78
N VAL A 686 -20.15 6.73 6.71
CA VAL A 686 -20.90 7.81 6.04
C VAL A 686 -22.24 7.31 5.49
N THR A 687 -22.26 6.17 4.80
CA THR A 687 -23.50 5.59 4.27
C THR A 687 -24.47 5.24 5.41
N SER A 688 -24.00 4.65 6.51
CA SER A 688 -24.87 4.31 7.66
C SER A 688 -25.49 5.55 8.32
N MET A 689 -24.73 6.64 8.46
CA MET A 689 -25.25 7.91 8.99
C MET A 689 -26.28 8.55 8.06
N LEU A 690 -26.02 8.58 6.75
CA LEU A 690 -26.91 9.20 5.77
C LEU A 690 -28.20 8.41 5.55
N LEU A 691 -28.13 7.07 5.55
CA LEU A 691 -29.31 6.21 5.53
C LEU A 691 -30.21 6.43 6.76
N ALA A 692 -29.62 6.58 7.96
CA ALA A 692 -30.38 6.92 9.16
C ALA A 692 -30.98 8.34 9.10
N ALA A 693 -30.27 9.31 8.52
CA ALA A 693 -30.78 10.67 8.32
C ALA A 693 -31.92 10.73 7.31
N GLU A 694 -31.83 9.95 6.22
CA GLU A 694 -32.91 9.77 5.24
C GLU A 694 -34.15 9.15 5.90
N TYR A 695 -33.98 8.05 6.64
CA TYR A 695 -35.06 7.38 7.37
C TYR A 695 -35.78 8.35 8.35
N ASN A 696 -35.01 9.07 9.18
CA ASN A 696 -35.56 10.03 10.14
C ASN A 696 -36.28 11.22 9.48
N ASN A 697 -35.93 11.61 8.26
CA ASN A 697 -36.53 12.76 7.58
C ASN A 697 -38.00 12.52 7.17
N TYR A 698 -38.41 11.27 6.94
CA TYR A 698 -39.81 10.92 6.69
C TYR A 698 -40.69 11.08 7.94
N ALA A 699 -40.12 11.22 9.14
CA ALA A 699 -40.84 11.58 10.37
C ALA A 699 -40.99 13.10 10.58
N LEU A 700 -40.62 13.91 9.57
CA LEU A 700 -40.66 15.37 9.58
C LEU A 700 -41.39 15.94 8.36
N HIS A 701 -41.32 15.24 7.22
CA HIS A 701 -41.88 15.69 5.95
C HIS A 701 -42.50 14.52 5.19
N ARG A 702 -43.73 14.71 4.71
CA ARG A 702 -44.36 13.83 3.73
C ARG A 702 -43.59 13.85 2.40
N ARG A 703 -43.05 12.72 1.95
CA ARG A 703 -42.19 12.62 0.75
C ARG A 703 -42.32 11.26 0.04
N TYR A 704 -42.28 11.27 -1.30
CA TYR A 704 -42.13 10.06 -2.10
C TYR A 704 -40.81 9.33 -1.79
N LEU A 705 -40.86 8.00 -1.74
CA LEU A 705 -39.72 7.14 -1.43
C LEU A 705 -38.63 7.20 -2.50
N ARG A 706 -37.37 7.04 -2.05
CA ARG A 706 -36.16 6.97 -2.90
C ARG A 706 -35.76 5.53 -3.19
N VAL A 707 -36.09 5.04 -4.37
CA VAL A 707 -36.04 3.62 -4.75
C VAL A 707 -35.14 3.36 -5.96
N THR A 708 -34.60 2.14 -6.04
CA THR A 708 -33.83 1.62 -7.17
C THR A 708 -34.72 1.35 -8.40
N LYS A 709 -36.02 1.12 -8.17
CA LYS A 709 -37.04 0.86 -9.21
C LYS A 709 -38.29 1.72 -8.97
N PRO A 710 -38.35 2.96 -9.50
CA PRO A 710 -39.50 3.83 -9.31
C PRO A 710 -40.74 3.29 -10.03
N GLN A 711 -41.88 3.40 -9.35
CA GLN A 711 -43.22 3.21 -9.89
C GLN A 711 -44.03 4.49 -9.60
N GLY A 712 -44.87 4.92 -10.55
CA GLY A 712 -45.61 6.18 -10.43
C GLY A 712 -44.69 7.38 -10.20
N LYS A 713 -44.92 8.11 -9.10
CA LYS A 713 -44.20 9.34 -8.73
C LYS A 713 -43.02 9.10 -7.77
N GLN A 714 -42.67 7.84 -7.48
CA GLN A 714 -41.49 7.50 -6.67
C GLN A 714 -40.19 8.07 -7.26
N ARG A 715 -39.22 8.37 -6.39
CA ARG A 715 -37.97 9.04 -6.79
C ARG A 715 -36.86 8.03 -7.09
N SER A 716 -36.36 8.02 -8.31
CA SER A 716 -35.03 7.47 -8.60
C SER A 716 -33.97 8.57 -8.50
N GLU A 717 -33.18 8.55 -7.42
CA GLU A 717 -31.80 9.02 -7.52
C GLU A 717 -30.94 7.87 -8.09
N LEU A 718 -29.90 8.21 -8.84
CA LEU A 718 -29.15 7.27 -9.68
C LEU A 718 -28.36 6.22 -8.85
N TYR A 719 -28.98 5.07 -8.63
CA TYR A 719 -28.41 3.75 -8.30
C TYR A 719 -27.55 3.53 -7.04
N ILE A 720 -27.12 4.56 -6.30
CA ILE A 720 -26.21 4.40 -5.14
C ILE A 720 -26.90 4.78 -3.82
N SER A 721 -26.78 3.92 -2.79
CA SER A 721 -27.31 4.20 -1.44
C SER A 721 -26.70 5.47 -0.83
N LEU A 722 -25.41 5.73 -1.11
CA LEU A 722 -24.67 6.96 -0.84
C LEU A 722 -24.86 7.99 -1.98
N PRO A 723 -25.48 9.17 -1.73
CA PRO A 723 -25.64 10.19 -2.77
C PRO A 723 -24.30 10.75 -3.30
N PHE A 724 -24.23 11.07 -4.60
CA PHE A 724 -23.00 11.54 -5.27
C PHE A 724 -22.34 12.76 -4.61
N LYS A 725 -23.12 13.67 -4.03
CA LYS A 725 -22.64 14.84 -3.26
C LYS A 725 -21.80 14.49 -2.02
N TYR A 726 -21.78 13.21 -1.62
CA TYR A 726 -20.85 12.66 -0.63
C TYR A 726 -19.94 11.59 -1.26
N GLY A 727 -20.45 10.79 -2.19
CA GLY A 727 -19.68 9.72 -2.86
C GLY A 727 -18.50 10.22 -3.69
N LEU A 728 -18.70 11.21 -4.57
CA LEU A 728 -17.62 11.72 -5.43
C LEU A 728 -16.55 12.48 -4.62
N PRO A 729 -16.88 13.37 -3.67
CA PRO A 729 -15.90 13.93 -2.76
C PRO A 729 -15.14 12.85 -1.98
N LEU A 730 -15.81 11.82 -1.46
CA LEU A 730 -15.14 10.76 -0.71
C LEU A 730 -14.10 10.00 -1.57
N ILE A 731 -14.45 9.67 -2.82
CA ILE A 731 -13.52 9.03 -3.76
C ILE A 731 -12.34 9.97 -4.09
N GLY A 732 -12.61 11.25 -4.34
CA GLY A 732 -11.57 12.25 -4.61
C GLY A 732 -10.60 12.46 -3.44
N LEU A 733 -11.12 12.59 -2.22
CA LEU A 733 -10.30 12.71 -1.00
C LEU A 733 -9.40 11.47 -0.83
N PHE A 734 -9.94 10.26 -1.01
CA PHE A 734 -9.14 9.04 -0.91
C PHE A 734 -8.11 8.90 -2.04
N ALA A 735 -8.42 9.33 -3.27
CA ALA A 735 -7.44 9.36 -4.37
C ALA A 735 -6.25 10.32 -4.06
N VAL A 736 -6.53 11.50 -3.50
CA VAL A 736 -5.50 12.44 -3.04
C VAL A 736 -4.66 11.83 -1.91
N LEU A 737 -5.28 11.18 -0.92
CA LEU A 737 -4.56 10.52 0.18
C LEU A 737 -3.69 9.34 -0.30
N HIS A 738 -4.15 8.58 -1.29
CA HIS A 738 -3.37 7.55 -1.98
C HIS A 738 -2.16 8.13 -2.74
N TRP A 739 -2.36 9.24 -3.48
CA TRP A 739 -1.26 9.90 -4.17
C TRP A 739 -0.24 10.48 -3.19
N LEU A 740 -0.67 11.21 -2.15
CA LEU A 740 0.22 11.74 -1.12
C LEU A 740 1.04 10.62 -0.46
N THR A 741 0.41 9.51 -0.06
CA THR A 741 1.13 8.37 0.54
C THR A 741 2.14 7.73 -0.42
N SER A 742 1.88 7.70 -1.75
CA SER A 742 2.87 7.26 -2.75
C SER A 742 4.11 8.16 -2.87
N GLN A 743 4.00 9.43 -2.48
CA GLN A 743 5.13 10.37 -2.43
C GLN A 743 5.80 10.39 -1.04
N SER A 744 5.10 9.93 -0.01
CA SER A 744 5.61 9.85 1.37
C SER A 744 6.58 8.70 1.61
N LEU A 745 6.37 7.55 0.96
CA LEU A 745 7.23 6.36 1.03
C LEU A 745 7.26 5.71 -0.36
N PHE A 746 8.46 5.56 -0.93
CA PHE A 746 8.65 5.14 -2.32
C PHE A 746 9.88 4.23 -2.48
N PHE A 747 9.89 3.46 -3.56
CA PHE A 747 11.01 2.60 -3.94
C PHE A 747 12.00 3.39 -4.80
N VAL A 748 13.30 3.24 -4.52
CA VAL A 748 14.39 3.82 -5.30
C VAL A 748 15.38 2.74 -5.71
N GLN A 749 15.92 2.85 -6.93
CA GLN A 749 17.00 2.00 -7.41
C GLN A 749 18.19 2.86 -7.86
N GLU A 750 19.36 2.50 -7.38
CA GLU A 750 20.63 3.17 -7.64
C GLU A 750 21.49 2.26 -8.53
N ILE A 751 21.91 2.78 -9.68
CA ILE A 751 22.64 2.03 -10.71
C ILE A 751 24.08 2.58 -10.78
N PRO A 752 25.03 1.96 -10.07
CA PRO A 752 26.40 2.46 -10.05
C PRO A 752 27.18 2.07 -11.31
N PHE A 753 28.00 3.02 -11.78
CA PHE A 753 29.00 2.85 -12.83
C PHE A 753 30.40 3.14 -12.27
N PHE A 754 31.40 2.41 -12.73
CA PHE A 754 32.80 2.71 -12.49
C PHE A 754 33.24 3.93 -13.32
N ALA A 755 34.37 4.54 -12.96
CA ALA A 755 34.92 5.72 -13.65
C ALA A 755 35.18 5.47 -15.15
N ASN A 756 35.52 4.23 -15.54
CA ASN A 756 35.68 3.80 -16.94
C ASN A 756 34.34 3.55 -17.69
N GLY A 757 33.22 4.09 -17.19
CA GLY A 757 31.89 3.97 -17.79
C GLY A 757 31.25 2.58 -17.72
N ARG A 758 31.91 1.57 -17.13
CA ARG A 758 31.36 0.20 -17.04
C ARG A 758 30.32 0.11 -15.92
N LEU A 759 29.21 -0.57 -16.20
CA LEU A 759 28.16 -0.86 -15.23
C LEU A 759 28.68 -1.78 -14.12
N ALA A 760 28.41 -1.44 -12.86
CA ALA A 760 28.81 -2.21 -11.69
C ALA A 760 27.66 -3.10 -11.19
N ASP A 761 27.19 -4.06 -12.02
CA ASP A 761 25.99 -4.89 -11.78
C ASP A 761 25.90 -5.49 -10.36
N ASN A 762 27.02 -5.97 -9.81
CA ASN A 762 27.09 -6.58 -8.46
C ASN A 762 26.87 -5.58 -7.29
N PHE A 763 26.78 -4.28 -7.57
CA PHE A 763 26.66 -3.20 -6.59
C PHE A 763 25.36 -2.42 -6.69
N ILE A 764 24.41 -2.82 -7.55
CA ILE A 764 23.09 -2.19 -7.66
C ILE A 764 22.39 -2.21 -6.29
N VAL A 765 22.02 -1.03 -5.80
CA VAL A 765 21.31 -0.86 -4.52
C VAL A 765 19.82 -0.66 -4.79
N SER A 766 19.00 -1.34 -4.01
CA SER A 766 17.56 -1.09 -3.91
C SER A 766 17.26 -0.57 -2.51
N SER A 767 16.54 0.55 -2.41
CA SER A 767 16.32 1.25 -1.15
C SER A 767 14.88 1.76 -1.01
N LEU A 768 14.49 2.05 0.24
CA LEU A 768 13.24 2.76 0.56
C LEU A 768 13.56 4.24 0.81
N GLY A 769 13.13 5.09 -0.11
CA GLY A 769 13.09 6.53 0.06
C GLY A 769 11.81 6.97 0.76
N PHE A 770 11.87 8.06 1.50
CA PHE A 770 10.68 8.73 2.06
C PHE A 770 10.81 10.24 1.90
N SER A 771 9.70 10.96 2.03
CA SER A 771 9.70 12.42 2.01
C SER A 771 8.79 12.99 3.09
N SER A 772 9.35 13.86 3.95
CA SER A 772 8.65 14.42 5.11
C SER A 772 7.49 15.34 4.72
N ILE A 773 7.60 16.09 3.61
CA ILE A 773 6.58 17.07 3.19
C ILE A 773 5.24 16.39 2.83
N PRO A 774 5.17 15.46 1.85
CA PRO A 774 3.92 14.74 1.54
C PRO A 774 3.43 13.88 2.71
N MET A 775 4.33 13.38 3.57
CA MET A 775 3.95 12.66 4.79
C MET A 775 3.18 13.55 5.77
N ILE A 776 3.68 14.76 6.05
CA ILE A 776 3.01 15.75 6.92
C ILE A 776 1.67 16.17 6.31
N ILE A 777 1.63 16.43 5.00
CA ILE A 777 0.39 16.79 4.30
C ILE A 777 -0.64 15.64 4.35
N ALA A 778 -0.23 14.39 4.14
CA ALA A 778 -1.09 13.21 4.25
C ALA A 778 -1.69 13.05 5.66
N VAL A 779 -0.87 13.24 6.71
CA VAL A 779 -1.32 13.18 8.11
C VAL A 779 -2.27 14.32 8.44
N ALA A 780 -1.97 15.56 8.04
CA ALA A 780 -2.85 16.71 8.27
C ALA A 780 -4.19 16.57 7.52
N PHE A 781 -4.17 16.08 6.29
CA PHE A 781 -5.35 15.80 5.48
C PHE A 781 -6.20 14.67 6.07
N GLY A 782 -5.58 13.56 6.50
CA GLY A 782 -6.27 12.48 7.22
C GLY A 782 -6.85 12.92 8.56
N SER A 783 -6.18 13.82 9.27
CA SER A 783 -6.69 14.47 10.49
C SER A 783 -7.96 15.27 10.19
N LEU A 784 -7.94 16.10 9.14
CA LEU A 784 -9.09 16.90 8.71
C LEU A 784 -10.28 16.01 8.31
N MET A 785 -10.04 14.91 7.59
CA MET A 785 -11.08 13.93 7.25
C MET A 785 -11.70 13.30 8.50
N LEU A 786 -10.88 12.96 9.52
CA LEU A 786 -11.36 12.36 10.77
C LEU A 786 -12.16 13.38 11.62
N ILE A 787 -11.70 14.63 11.68
CA ILE A 787 -12.42 15.72 12.34
C ILE A 787 -13.76 16.00 11.63
N ALA A 788 -13.79 16.02 10.30
CA ALA A 788 -14.99 16.28 9.53
C ALA A 788 -16.05 15.16 9.71
N ILE A 789 -15.66 13.89 9.63
CA ILE A 789 -16.62 12.78 9.84
C ILE A 789 -17.10 12.70 11.29
N PHE A 790 -16.24 13.01 12.27
CA PHE A 790 -16.65 13.09 13.67
C PHE A 790 -17.61 14.27 13.91
N GLY A 791 -17.31 15.46 13.39
CA GLY A 791 -18.18 16.64 13.45
C GLY A 791 -19.56 16.38 12.84
N LEU A 792 -19.61 15.73 11.67
CA LEU A 792 -20.86 15.29 11.06
C LEU A 792 -21.64 14.31 11.96
N SER A 793 -20.94 13.38 12.63
CA SER A 793 -21.55 12.41 13.54
C SER A 793 -22.18 13.04 14.80
N LEU A 794 -21.71 14.22 15.22
CA LEU A 794 -22.25 14.95 16.37
C LEU A 794 -23.64 15.57 16.10
N LYS A 795 -24.03 15.71 14.83
CA LYS A 795 -25.36 16.23 14.45
C LYS A 795 -26.47 15.40 15.11
N ARG A 796 -27.48 16.09 15.65
CA ARG A 796 -28.68 15.46 16.22
C ARG A 796 -29.65 15.06 15.11
N PHE A 797 -30.48 14.06 15.36
CA PHE A 797 -31.70 13.84 14.58
C PHE A 797 -32.80 14.73 15.12
N ASP A 798 -33.56 15.35 14.22
CA ASP A 798 -34.57 16.36 14.57
C ASP A 798 -35.94 15.75 14.92
N SER A 799 -36.06 14.41 14.86
CA SER A 799 -37.23 13.64 15.30
C SER A 799 -36.87 12.64 16.40
N ARG A 800 -37.91 12.13 17.09
CA ARG A 800 -37.80 11.05 18.09
C ARG A 800 -38.07 9.67 17.49
N MET A 801 -38.08 9.56 16.17
CA MET A 801 -38.27 8.31 15.44
C MET A 801 -37.30 7.21 15.94
N PRO A 802 -37.77 5.95 16.10
CA PRO A 802 -36.91 4.82 16.42
C PRO A 802 -35.77 4.67 15.42
N LEU A 803 -34.54 4.53 15.91
CA LEU A 803 -33.36 4.39 15.05
C LEU A 803 -33.25 2.96 14.52
N ALA A 804 -34.02 2.64 13.47
CA ALA A 804 -33.87 1.43 12.70
C ALA A 804 -32.56 1.44 11.88
N ALA A 805 -32.18 2.60 11.34
CA ALA A 805 -31.03 2.78 10.45
C ALA A 805 -31.09 1.74 9.30
N ASN A 806 -30.08 0.87 9.18
CA ASN A 806 -30.02 -0.18 8.16
C ASN A 806 -30.62 -1.54 8.60
N CYS A 807 -31.32 -1.64 9.75
CA CYS A 807 -31.88 -2.90 10.25
C CYS A 807 -33.20 -3.26 9.58
N SER A 808 -33.24 -4.38 8.83
CA SER A 808 -34.45 -4.85 8.13
C SER A 808 -35.68 -4.97 9.02
N ALA A 809 -35.55 -5.60 10.20
CA ALA A 809 -36.65 -5.79 11.13
C ALA A 809 -37.14 -4.48 11.78
N GLY A 810 -36.23 -3.51 11.98
CA GLY A 810 -36.58 -2.18 12.50
C GLY A 810 -37.35 -1.33 11.47
N ILE A 811 -36.93 -1.38 10.20
CA ILE A 811 -37.64 -0.71 9.09
C ILE A 811 -39.02 -1.35 8.91
N SER A 812 -39.05 -2.69 8.88
CA SER A 812 -40.26 -3.49 8.68
C SER A 812 -41.33 -3.24 9.74
N ALA A 813 -40.94 -3.15 11.02
CA ALA A 813 -41.88 -2.91 12.11
C ALA A 813 -42.58 -1.54 12.04
N ALA A 814 -42.00 -0.57 11.35
CA ALA A 814 -42.60 0.74 11.11
C ALA A 814 -43.49 0.80 9.85
N CYS A 815 -43.65 -0.31 9.12
CA CYS A 815 -44.38 -0.40 7.85
C CYS A 815 -45.62 -1.30 7.98
N HIS A 816 -46.55 -0.89 8.84
CA HIS A 816 -47.87 -1.51 9.04
C HIS A 816 -48.94 -0.44 8.83
N PRO A 817 -49.22 -0.04 7.57
CA PRO A 817 -50.15 1.04 7.26
C PRO A 817 -51.61 0.66 7.59
N PRO A 818 -52.52 1.64 7.66
CA PRO A 818 -53.96 1.39 7.72
C PRO A 818 -54.45 0.39 6.65
N GLU A 819 -55.46 -0.42 6.96
CA GLU A 819 -55.98 -1.43 6.02
C GLU A 819 -56.61 -0.83 4.75
N ASN A 820 -56.95 0.46 4.77
CA ASN A 820 -57.39 1.23 3.61
C ASN A 820 -56.27 1.95 2.83
N ASP A 821 -55.04 2.02 3.36
CA ASP A 821 -53.88 2.67 2.74
C ASP A 821 -52.99 1.67 1.97
N LYS A 822 -53.58 0.99 0.97
CA LYS A 822 -52.92 -0.11 0.24
C LYS A 822 -51.82 0.38 -0.71
N ASP A 823 -51.96 1.59 -1.24
CA ASP A 823 -51.03 2.21 -2.19
C ASP A 823 -49.96 3.09 -1.52
N ALA A 824 -49.86 3.05 -0.19
CA ALA A 824 -48.85 3.74 0.62
C ALA A 824 -47.43 3.63 0.07
N ALA A 825 -47.09 2.50 -0.55
CA ALA A 825 -45.77 2.25 -1.13
C ALA A 825 -45.40 3.22 -2.27
N PHE A 826 -46.38 3.78 -3.00
CA PHE A 826 -46.19 4.54 -4.23
C PHE A 826 -46.50 6.04 -4.09
N GLU A 827 -47.38 6.39 -3.16
CA GLU A 827 -47.77 7.75 -2.80
C GLU A 827 -46.77 8.40 -1.79
N PRO A 828 -46.88 9.71 -1.47
CA PRO A 828 -45.88 10.36 -0.62
C PRO A 828 -46.17 10.06 0.86
N VAL A 829 -45.29 9.29 1.48
CA VAL A 829 -45.44 8.83 2.87
C VAL A 829 -44.87 9.78 3.89
N MET A 830 -45.43 9.71 5.09
CA MET A 830 -44.86 10.27 6.32
C MET A 830 -44.92 9.19 7.41
N TRP A 831 -43.97 9.18 8.35
CA TRP A 831 -44.06 8.35 9.56
C TRP A 831 -44.60 9.18 10.72
N GLY A 832 -45.60 8.65 11.40
CA GLY A 832 -46.19 9.27 12.59
C GLY A 832 -47.25 8.40 13.22
N GLU A 833 -48.02 8.98 14.14
CA GLU A 833 -49.10 8.31 14.85
C GLU A 833 -50.34 8.24 13.94
N VAL A 834 -50.84 7.01 13.77
CA VAL A 834 -51.92 6.69 12.83
C VAL A 834 -53.27 6.93 13.52
N VAL A 835 -54.09 7.81 12.95
CA VAL A 835 -55.46 8.04 13.43
C VAL A 835 -56.37 6.95 12.85
N MET A 836 -56.92 6.10 13.74
CA MET A 836 -58.01 5.20 13.38
C MET A 836 -59.33 5.99 13.43
N ASN A 837 -60.04 6.07 12.30
CA ASN A 837 -61.31 6.81 12.20
C ASN A 837 -62.50 6.02 12.76
N THR A 838 -62.50 5.73 14.07
CA THR A 838 -63.60 5.05 14.77
C THR A 838 -64.84 5.95 15.00
N SER A 839 -65.06 6.94 14.14
CA SER A 839 -66.09 7.99 14.30
C SER A 839 -67.13 8.00 13.18
N GLN A 840 -66.78 7.67 11.93
CA GLN A 840 -67.69 7.78 10.79
C GLN A 840 -68.75 6.67 10.67
N GLU A 841 -68.62 5.56 11.39
CA GLU A 841 -69.73 4.59 11.57
C GLU A 841 -70.64 4.95 12.75
N LEU A 842 -70.12 5.60 13.79
CA LEU A 842 -70.90 5.96 14.97
C LEU A 842 -71.87 7.13 14.70
N GLU A 843 -71.44 8.16 13.96
CA GLU A 843 -72.34 9.24 13.53
C GLU A 843 -73.52 8.73 12.67
N ARG A 844 -73.29 7.70 11.84
CA ARG A 844 -74.34 7.07 11.00
C ARG A 844 -75.33 6.21 11.78
N LEU A 845 -75.01 5.86 13.02
CA LEU A 845 -75.91 5.15 13.95
C LEU A 845 -76.58 6.09 14.95
N SER A 846 -76.13 7.35 15.07
CA SER A 846 -76.67 8.33 16.02
C SER A 846 -77.83 9.16 15.49
N THR A 847 -78.08 9.20 14.18
CA THR A 847 -79.25 9.88 13.58
C THR A 847 -80.49 8.98 13.64
N GLY A 848 -80.90 8.59 14.85
CA GLY A 848 -81.87 7.52 15.13
C GLY A 848 -83.06 7.87 16.03
N GLY A 849 -83.16 9.11 16.53
CA GLY A 849 -84.33 9.63 17.26
C GLY A 849 -84.42 9.27 18.75
N GLY A 850 -85.27 10.02 19.48
CA GLY A 850 -85.60 9.79 20.89
C GLY A 850 -85.01 10.83 21.85
N ASP A 851 -85.86 11.74 22.34
CA ASP A 851 -85.55 12.63 23.47
C ASP A 851 -85.56 11.86 24.81
N ASP A 852 -84.70 12.21 25.79
CA ASP A 852 -85.11 12.68 27.12
C ASP A 852 -83.93 13.19 28.00
N GLU A 853 -84.22 13.59 29.25
CA GLU A 853 -83.41 14.34 30.23
C GLU A 853 -82.19 13.64 30.92
N THR A 854 -81.54 14.42 31.82
CA THR A 854 -80.72 14.03 33.00
C THR A 854 -79.18 13.84 32.91
N ARG A 855 -78.50 14.99 32.85
CA ARG A 855 -77.73 15.55 34.00
C ARG A 855 -76.75 14.64 34.81
N SER A 856 -75.48 14.67 34.37
CA SER A 856 -74.25 14.79 35.21
C SER A 856 -73.76 13.61 36.10
N THR A 857 -72.43 13.63 36.37
CA THR A 857 -71.68 12.76 37.32
C THR A 857 -71.60 11.26 36.97
N LEU A 858 -70.56 10.49 37.35
CA LEU A 858 -69.45 10.73 38.27
C LEU A 858 -68.06 10.54 37.62
N SER A 859 -67.07 11.24 38.19
CA SER A 859 -65.67 10.83 38.14
C SER A 859 -65.34 9.84 39.28
N ARG A 860 -64.33 8.97 39.08
CA ARG A 860 -63.42 8.42 40.12
C ARG A 860 -64.04 7.51 41.21
N SER A 861 -63.75 6.20 41.14
CA SER A 861 -63.39 5.43 42.36
C SER A 861 -62.68 4.09 42.10
N SER A 862 -62.12 3.53 43.18
CA SER A 862 -61.87 2.11 43.47
C SER A 862 -60.88 1.30 42.63
N THR A 863 -59.62 1.38 43.08
CA THR A 863 -58.77 0.19 43.24
C THR A 863 -59.46 -0.88 44.11
N ALA A 864 -59.43 -2.14 43.69
CA ALA A 864 -59.77 -3.30 44.53
C ALA A 864 -58.83 -4.49 44.25
N THR A 865 -57.95 -4.75 45.22
CA THR A 865 -57.65 -6.04 45.87
C THR A 865 -57.66 -7.36 45.08
N ILE A 866 -56.59 -8.14 45.28
CA ILE A 866 -56.42 -9.52 44.83
C ILE A 866 -57.20 -10.49 45.73
N ASP A 867 -57.82 -11.51 45.15
CA ASP A 867 -58.11 -12.78 45.84
C ASP A 867 -57.88 -14.00 44.90
N ARG A 868 -57.81 -15.21 45.45
CA ARG A 868 -57.42 -16.47 44.76
C ARG A 868 -58.52 -17.54 44.85
N GLY A 869 -59.40 -17.61 43.84
CA GLY A 869 -60.37 -18.69 43.64
C GLY A 869 -59.95 -19.67 42.53
N SER A 870 -60.16 -20.97 42.72
CA SER A 870 -59.52 -22.03 41.91
C SER A 870 -60.41 -22.69 40.83
N LYS A 871 -59.74 -23.17 39.76
CA LYS A 871 -60.14 -24.21 38.77
C LYS A 871 -61.06 -23.79 37.59
N PRO A 872 -61.03 -24.55 36.46
CA PRO A 872 -61.38 -24.01 35.15
C PRO A 872 -62.72 -24.51 34.57
N ALA A 873 -63.41 -23.63 33.83
CA ALA A 873 -64.48 -23.99 32.90
C ALA A 873 -63.98 -23.82 31.45
N SER A 874 -64.19 -24.82 30.59
CA SER A 874 -63.77 -24.78 29.19
C SER A 874 -64.87 -24.16 28.31
N VAL A 875 -64.64 -22.94 27.82
CA VAL A 875 -65.54 -22.25 26.88
C VAL A 875 -64.80 -22.03 25.56
N ARG A 876 -65.48 -22.29 24.43
CA ARG A 876 -64.92 -22.21 23.07
C ARG A 876 -64.54 -20.77 22.69
N VAL A 877 -63.29 -20.39 22.92
CA VAL A 877 -62.70 -19.19 22.32
C VAL A 877 -62.24 -19.52 20.90
N SER A 878 -63.13 -19.34 19.92
CA SER A 878 -62.80 -19.46 18.49
C SER A 878 -63.14 -18.19 17.70
N ASN A 879 -64.19 -17.45 18.08
CA ASN A 879 -64.64 -16.26 17.33
C ASN A 879 -64.37 -14.92 18.04
N ALA A 880 -63.87 -14.91 19.29
CA ALA A 880 -63.69 -13.68 20.07
C ALA A 880 -62.34 -12.96 19.84
N ILE A 881 -61.39 -13.57 19.12
CA ILE A 881 -60.02 -13.05 18.99
C ILE A 881 -59.91 -11.93 17.93
N ALA A 882 -60.84 -11.86 16.98
CA ALA A 882 -60.81 -10.84 15.92
C ALA A 882 -61.11 -9.41 16.41
N VAL A 883 -61.96 -9.27 17.44
CA VAL A 883 -62.50 -7.96 17.88
C VAL A 883 -61.68 -7.32 19.01
N LEU A 884 -60.92 -8.10 19.78
CA LEU A 884 -60.26 -7.62 21.01
C LEU A 884 -58.84 -7.05 20.82
N SER A 885 -58.44 -6.67 19.61
CA SER A 885 -57.05 -6.29 19.30
C SER A 885 -56.75 -4.79 19.16
N SER A 886 -57.74 -3.89 19.30
CA SER A 886 -57.51 -2.43 19.14
C SER A 886 -58.28 -1.47 20.06
N GLU A 887 -59.39 -1.86 20.71
CA GLU A 887 -60.36 -0.87 21.26
C GLU A 887 -60.40 -0.70 22.80
N SER A 888 -59.62 -1.45 23.59
CA SER A 888 -59.75 -1.44 25.07
C SER A 888 -58.51 -1.01 25.86
N THR A 889 -57.42 -0.62 25.20
CA THR A 889 -56.23 -0.07 25.86
C THR A 889 -55.68 1.13 25.10
N GLY A 890 -55.40 2.23 25.80
CA GLY A 890 -54.87 3.49 25.22
C GLY A 890 -53.41 3.38 24.76
N VAL A 891 -53.17 2.55 23.75
CA VAL A 891 -51.87 2.31 23.12
C VAL A 891 -52.01 2.67 21.65
N ALA A 892 -51.24 3.65 21.19
CA ALA A 892 -51.31 4.16 19.83
C ALA A 892 -50.43 3.35 18.87
N HIS A 893 -50.69 3.47 17.56
CA HIS A 893 -49.85 2.85 16.53
C HIS A 893 -49.09 3.89 15.72
N CYS A 894 -47.85 3.57 15.31
CA CYS A 894 -47.04 4.44 14.46
C CYS A 894 -46.60 3.70 13.19
N SER A 895 -46.92 4.23 12.01
CA SER A 895 -46.47 3.67 10.73
C SER A 895 -46.08 4.74 9.73
N PHE A 896 -45.32 4.34 8.71
CA PHE A 896 -45.34 5.00 7.42
C PHE A 896 -46.74 4.83 6.78
N THR A 897 -47.31 5.92 6.26
CA THR A 897 -48.63 5.93 5.60
C THR A 897 -48.77 7.14 4.65
N SER A 898 -49.59 7.00 3.60
CA SER A 898 -50.00 8.12 2.73
C SER A 898 -51.02 9.05 3.40
N HIS A 899 -51.82 8.53 4.35
CA HIS A 899 -52.81 9.27 5.12
C HIS A 899 -52.17 10.22 6.13
N GLU A 900 -52.94 11.18 6.64
CA GLU A 900 -52.48 12.11 7.67
C GLU A 900 -52.05 11.40 8.96
N VAL A 901 -51.02 11.94 9.61
CA VAL A 901 -50.44 11.39 10.84
C VAL A 901 -50.23 12.48 11.87
N VAL A 902 -50.51 12.15 13.12
CA VAL A 902 -50.22 13.02 14.26
C VAL A 902 -48.74 12.88 14.65
N THR A 903 -48.12 13.96 15.14
CA THR A 903 -46.74 13.90 15.63
C THR A 903 -46.68 13.08 16.94
N PRO A 904 -45.96 11.95 17.00
CA PRO A 904 -46.03 11.05 18.15
C PRO A 904 -45.64 11.70 19.49
N SER A 905 -46.48 11.50 20.50
CA SER A 905 -46.34 12.04 21.86
C SER A 905 -45.40 11.21 22.73
N PRO A 906 -44.34 11.80 23.33
CA PRO A 906 -43.38 11.07 24.18
C PRO A 906 -43.94 10.66 25.55
N ARG A 907 -45.19 10.99 25.87
CA ARG A 907 -45.90 10.52 27.07
C ARG A 907 -46.70 9.23 26.79
N GLN A 908 -47.16 9.07 25.55
CA GLN A 908 -48.01 7.99 25.06
C GLN A 908 -47.24 6.66 24.95
N LEU A 909 -47.97 5.55 25.02
CA LEU A 909 -47.46 4.20 24.80
C LEU A 909 -47.84 3.73 23.40
N TYR A 910 -46.95 2.98 22.76
CA TYR A 910 -47.11 2.50 21.38
C TYR A 910 -46.79 1.02 21.21
N SER A 911 -47.52 0.34 20.33
CA SER A 911 -47.29 -1.05 19.88
C SER A 911 -47.43 -1.16 18.37
#